data_AF-A0A850M4I3-F1
#
_entry.id   AF-A0A850M4I3-F1
#
_cell.length_a   1.000
_cell.length_b   1.000
_cell.length_c   1.000
_cell.angle_alpha   90.00
_cell.angle_beta   90.00
_cell.angle_gamma   90.00
#
_symmetry.space_group_name_H-M   'P 1'
#
loop_
_entity.id
_entity.type
_entity.pdbx_description
1 polymer ?
#
loop_
_entity_poly.entity_id
_entity_poly.type
_entity_poly.pdbx_seq_one_letter_code
_entity_poly.pdbx_strand_id
1 'polypeptide(L)'
;MHKTGVKNNSKIDETLKNLKKLLNNTISDTQGNLDLDIQFAEIISLLKISIGNLNYRIEALTLILSELLKKNEFNQAAVIYLQYSNKLNEYMQEIDDSVMKLRETFLPDTKQLNATQKIYQSSLENFEKNWRTQKKEIQDKLKNLKKSVETGYDKFIYQTKRDIEKNLSALKLLKNNIQKKFSKFSELIEQKKFVDAEKIIDRTQHRVQTEYDDQKERIDNLPSDVTTLLGDLISKWKRKLLEFRTEIPKLLKGVKEELYTTIIDDKVSELRRFSIEIEQQLSNLSSLIERNMLIMAEELYNELEKQTSNEFNKQKRMLKILSPKLNVLAEDLVKDWQIELVNTELSIKASIKTLKKDLEAARVKNGISTLEDFSNETSEILSNISELLAQEKYTIVEKNLTKLKNEVQSEIQQNKLVLKAISQASQTEDFSPEVKDNIDEWKVKLNETERELNDSISDLKNEYTQKHIPHLQKKLDLFIKQNINLLNVMVDEYERSAWNQLGSFLDNPNYKIHHILEDKKTVIIQEFKNKDEHIQLVFARYENYPLKDKIELWANTLKKVQNRFNDIWMKVIDLTEDKDLVNQIVDKYYEIAQPAYGYKVPIKDLSESMETPPDKLENLFVDLISNKVISGEIDPITKVIVLPPRVTPEEKVKKEMIRLRCMVCNLVIDPSTERIIHCPRCNSPAHHSHLIEWLRIKGTCPNCKQRIKML
;
A
#
# COMPACT_ATOMS: atom_id res chain seq x y z
N MET A 1 30.24 -3.17 -1.93
CA MET A 1 28.88 -2.86 -1.45
C MET A 1 28.94 -1.76 -0.38
N HIS A 2 28.68 -0.51 -0.77
CA HIS A 2 28.50 0.61 0.17
C HIS A 2 27.17 0.43 0.93
N LYS A 3 27.21 0.07 2.22
CA LYS A 3 26.03 0.04 3.09
C LYS A 3 25.77 1.43 3.68
N THR A 4 25.49 2.42 2.83
CA THR A 4 25.13 3.78 3.25
C THR A 4 23.62 4.07 3.28
N GLY A 5 22.74 3.13 2.88
CA GLY A 5 21.32 3.46 2.66
C GLY A 5 20.26 2.93 3.65
N VAL A 6 20.57 1.97 4.54
CA VAL A 6 19.49 1.21 5.23
C VAL A 6 18.98 1.87 6.53
N LYS A 7 19.63 2.92 7.05
CA LYS A 7 19.18 3.56 8.30
C LYS A 7 18.01 4.55 8.15
N ASN A 8 17.58 4.90 6.94
CA ASN A 8 16.45 5.81 6.72
C ASN A 8 15.08 5.12 6.58
N ASN A 9 14.98 3.82 6.91
CA ASN A 9 13.68 3.17 6.99
C ASN A 9 12.76 3.74 8.10
N SER A 10 13.19 4.65 8.98
CA SER A 10 12.40 4.97 10.17
C SER A 10 11.25 5.97 9.99
N LYS A 11 11.28 6.91 9.02
CA LYS A 11 10.36 8.07 9.06
C LYS A 11 8.91 7.78 8.62
N ILE A 12 8.70 7.11 7.48
CA ILE A 12 7.32 6.79 7.04
C ILE A 12 6.69 5.71 7.92
N ASP A 13 7.45 4.70 8.31
CA ASP A 13 6.97 3.62 9.19
C ASP A 13 6.56 4.18 10.56
N GLU A 14 7.35 5.12 11.12
CA GLU A 14 7.02 5.81 12.37
C GLU A 14 5.77 6.69 12.23
N THR A 15 5.65 7.42 11.11
CA THR A 15 4.50 8.28 10.84
C THR A 15 3.21 7.46 10.70
N LEU A 16 3.25 6.37 9.92
CA LEU A 16 2.11 5.46 9.76
C LEU A 16 1.78 4.69 11.04
N LYS A 17 2.78 4.36 11.86
CA LYS A 17 2.57 3.76 13.19
C LYS A 17 1.87 4.74 14.13
N ASN A 18 2.28 6.00 14.15
CA ASN A 18 1.65 7.05 14.96
C ASN A 18 0.22 7.32 14.48
N LEU A 19 0.01 7.35 13.15
CA LEU A 19 -1.30 7.45 12.52
C LEU A 19 -2.23 6.29 12.94
N LYS A 20 -1.77 5.04 12.85
CA LYS A 20 -2.54 3.86 13.30
C LYS A 20 -2.87 3.92 14.79
N LYS A 21 -1.91 4.34 15.62
CA LYS A 21 -2.11 4.50 17.06
C LYS A 21 -3.20 5.53 17.35
N LEU A 22 -3.17 6.67 16.68
CA LEU A 22 -4.19 7.70 16.81
C LEU A 22 -5.56 7.19 16.35
N LEU A 23 -5.65 6.64 15.13
CA LEU A 23 -6.88 6.07 14.59
C LEU A 23 -7.50 4.99 15.50
N ASN A 24 -6.68 4.16 16.16
CA ASN A 24 -7.16 3.15 17.09
C ASN A 24 -7.63 3.74 18.42
N ASN A 25 -6.97 4.81 18.90
CA ASN A 25 -7.35 5.49 20.13
C ASN A 25 -8.61 6.33 19.97
N THR A 26 -8.85 6.87 18.76
CA THR A 26 -10.07 7.59 18.39
C THR A 26 -11.33 6.74 18.48
N ILE A 27 -11.20 5.42 18.29
CA ILE A 27 -12.33 4.47 18.34
C ILE A 27 -12.77 4.17 19.78
N SER A 28 -12.07 4.68 20.81
CA SER A 28 -12.50 4.51 22.19
C SER A 28 -13.66 5.44 22.52
N ASP A 29 -14.80 4.81 22.73
CA ASP A 29 -16.19 5.30 22.82
C ASP A 29 -16.53 6.33 23.93
N THR A 30 -15.57 7.01 24.52
CA THR A 30 -15.79 8.01 25.60
C THR A 30 -15.20 9.39 25.30
N GLN A 31 -14.69 9.59 24.08
CA GLN A 31 -14.13 10.86 23.65
C GLN A 31 -15.23 11.79 23.18
N GLY A 32 -15.22 12.99 23.73
CA GLY A 32 -16.30 13.94 23.49
C GLY A 32 -15.84 14.70 22.29
N ASN A 33 -16.52 14.50 21.17
CA ASN A 33 -16.82 15.56 20.25
C ASN A 33 -15.62 16.45 19.84
N LEU A 34 -15.20 17.44 20.62
CA LEU A 34 -13.94 18.12 20.33
C LEU A 34 -12.65 17.24 20.41
N ASP A 35 -12.53 16.28 21.31
CA ASP A 35 -11.37 15.37 21.27
C ASP A 35 -11.28 14.61 19.93
N LEU A 36 -12.44 14.22 19.39
CA LEU A 36 -12.54 13.63 18.05
C LEU A 36 -11.99 14.63 17.05
N ASP A 37 -12.41 15.86 17.20
CA ASP A 37 -11.95 16.90 16.34
C ASP A 37 -10.43 17.04 16.37
N ILE A 38 -9.73 17.07 17.54
CA ILE A 38 -8.23 17.17 17.61
C ILE A 38 -7.64 16.13 16.69
N GLN A 39 -8.13 14.92 16.89
CA GLN A 39 -7.63 13.73 16.28
C GLN A 39 -7.87 13.74 14.78
N PHE A 40 -9.01 14.26 14.30
CA PHE A 40 -9.29 14.38 12.88
C PHE A 40 -8.18 15.13 12.13
N ALA A 41 -7.80 16.34 12.55
CA ALA A 41 -6.74 17.05 11.82
C ALA A 41 -5.34 16.57 12.13
N GLU A 42 -5.08 16.03 13.33
CA GLU A 42 -3.80 15.38 13.59
C GLU A 42 -3.60 14.20 12.61
N ILE A 43 -4.65 13.41 12.40
CA ILE A 43 -4.67 12.34 11.41
C ILE A 43 -4.46 12.89 9.99
N ILE A 44 -5.19 13.94 9.57
CA ILE A 44 -5.02 14.56 8.25
C ILE A 44 -3.57 15.07 8.05
N SER A 45 -2.96 15.67 9.08
CA SER A 45 -1.58 16.15 9.02
C SER A 45 -0.58 15.00 8.84
N LEU A 46 -0.72 13.93 9.63
CA LEU A 46 0.13 12.73 9.51
C LEU A 46 -0.04 12.03 8.15
N LEU A 47 -1.25 12.04 7.60
CA LEU A 47 -1.51 11.55 6.24
C LEU A 47 -0.76 12.39 5.20
N LYS A 48 -0.82 13.73 5.28
CA LYS A 48 -0.05 14.62 4.38
C LYS A 48 1.47 14.39 4.47
N ILE A 49 2.00 14.23 5.68
CA ILE A 49 3.43 13.91 5.91
C ILE A 49 3.79 12.55 5.28
N SER A 50 2.90 11.55 5.40
CA SER A 50 3.10 10.23 4.81
C SER A 50 3.17 10.28 3.29
N ILE A 51 2.33 11.10 2.63
CA ILE A 51 2.39 11.34 1.17
C ILE A 51 3.74 11.94 0.79
N GLY A 52 4.20 12.97 1.50
CA GLY A 52 5.51 13.58 1.26
C GLY A 52 6.65 12.56 1.34
N ASN A 53 6.62 11.68 2.34
CA ASN A 53 7.62 10.62 2.50
C ASN A 53 7.54 9.54 1.39
N LEU A 54 6.36 9.25 0.85
CA LEU A 54 6.22 8.35 -0.30
C LEU A 54 6.89 8.90 -1.55
N ASN A 55 6.71 10.20 -1.82
CA ASN A 55 7.33 10.87 -2.96
C ASN A 55 8.86 10.80 -2.92
N TYR A 56 9.47 10.97 -1.75
CA TYR A 56 10.93 10.78 -1.61
C TYR A 56 11.37 9.34 -1.89
N ARG A 57 10.58 8.33 -1.51
CA ARG A 57 10.93 6.91 -1.73
C ARG A 57 10.82 6.48 -3.19
N ILE A 58 9.82 6.97 -3.94
CA ILE A 58 9.70 6.66 -5.38
C ILE A 58 10.86 7.27 -6.19
N GLU A 59 11.34 8.46 -5.81
CA GLU A 59 12.51 9.08 -6.41
C GLU A 59 13.79 8.28 -6.14
N ALA A 60 13.98 7.83 -4.90
CA ALA A 60 15.11 6.98 -4.54
C ALA A 60 15.10 5.64 -5.31
N LEU A 61 13.93 5.00 -5.46
CA LEU A 61 13.79 3.77 -6.25
C LEU A 61 14.16 4.01 -7.73
N THR A 62 13.72 5.14 -8.29
CA THR A 62 14.02 5.53 -9.68
C THR A 62 15.52 5.60 -9.93
N LEU A 63 16.27 6.23 -9.01
CA LEU A 63 17.73 6.34 -9.08
C LEU A 63 18.42 4.96 -9.00
N ILE A 64 17.99 4.11 -8.07
CA ILE A 64 18.58 2.77 -7.87
C ILE A 64 18.38 1.89 -9.11
N LEU A 65 17.16 1.84 -9.65
CA LEU A 65 16.86 1.01 -10.82
C LEU A 65 17.61 1.48 -12.07
N SER A 66 17.73 2.79 -12.25
CA SER A 66 18.49 3.36 -13.37
C SER A 66 19.95 2.89 -13.36
N GLU A 67 20.59 2.80 -12.20
CA GLU A 67 21.97 2.32 -12.07
C GLU A 67 22.13 0.81 -12.28
N LEU A 68 21.16 -0.01 -11.86
CA LEU A 68 21.21 -1.48 -12.05
C LEU A 68 20.99 -1.87 -13.51
N LEU A 69 20.07 -1.17 -14.20
CA LEU A 69 19.82 -1.39 -15.62
C LEU A 69 21.05 -1.04 -16.47
N LYS A 70 21.80 0.02 -16.12
CA LYS A 70 23.08 0.35 -16.79
C LYS A 70 24.12 -0.76 -16.66
N LYS A 71 24.07 -1.58 -15.60
CA LYS A 71 25.02 -2.67 -15.33
C LYS A 71 24.54 -4.05 -15.84
N ASN A 72 23.41 -4.11 -16.53
CA ASN A 72 22.76 -5.37 -16.94
C ASN A 72 22.41 -6.32 -15.77
N GLU A 73 22.22 -5.78 -14.56
CA GLU A 73 21.86 -6.56 -13.36
C GLU A 73 20.33 -6.73 -13.27
N PHE A 74 19.71 -7.30 -14.31
CA PHE A 74 18.25 -7.31 -14.48
C PHE A 74 17.50 -8.06 -13.36
N ASN A 75 18.06 -9.15 -12.83
CA ASN A 75 17.42 -9.90 -11.74
C ASN A 75 17.46 -9.12 -10.44
N GLN A 76 18.56 -8.43 -10.17
CA GLN A 76 18.65 -7.55 -9.01
C GLN A 76 17.72 -6.33 -9.16
N ALA A 77 17.61 -5.76 -10.36
CA ALA A 77 16.65 -4.71 -10.66
C ALA A 77 15.20 -5.18 -10.47
N ALA A 78 14.85 -6.37 -10.95
CA ALA A 78 13.52 -6.97 -10.80
C ALA A 78 13.19 -7.27 -9.33
N VAL A 79 14.13 -7.84 -8.57
CA VAL A 79 13.97 -8.11 -7.13
C VAL A 79 13.79 -6.82 -6.34
N ILE A 80 14.62 -5.80 -6.59
CA ILE A 80 14.52 -4.51 -5.91
C ILE A 80 13.24 -3.78 -6.30
N TYR A 81 12.88 -3.77 -7.58
CA TYR A 81 11.60 -3.22 -8.04
C TYR A 81 10.45 -3.91 -7.32
N LEU A 82 10.41 -5.25 -7.29
CA LEU A 82 9.34 -6.01 -6.64
C LEU A 82 9.26 -5.69 -5.14
N GLN A 83 10.38 -5.73 -4.42
CA GLN A 83 10.43 -5.45 -2.98
C GLN A 83 9.96 -4.03 -2.66
N TYR A 84 10.47 -3.02 -3.37
CA TYR A 84 10.13 -1.63 -3.09
C TYR A 84 8.74 -1.24 -3.62
N SER A 85 8.32 -1.75 -4.78
CA SER A 85 6.97 -1.50 -5.31
C SER A 85 5.91 -2.15 -4.43
N ASN A 86 6.12 -3.39 -3.96
CA ASN A 86 5.23 -4.02 -2.97
C ASN A 86 5.17 -3.17 -1.70
N LYS A 87 6.32 -2.70 -1.19
CA LYS A 87 6.33 -1.88 0.02
C LYS A 87 5.66 -0.52 -0.17
N LEU A 88 5.84 0.11 -1.33
CA LEU A 88 5.15 1.35 -1.69
C LEU A 88 3.63 1.12 -1.85
N ASN A 89 3.22 0.01 -2.45
CA ASN A 89 1.82 -0.38 -2.55
C ASN A 89 1.21 -0.66 -1.17
N GLU A 90 1.94 -1.35 -0.28
CA GLU A 90 1.55 -1.53 1.12
C GLU A 90 1.33 -0.18 1.81
N TYR A 91 2.26 0.77 1.67
CA TYR A 91 2.08 2.11 2.25
C TYR A 91 0.93 2.89 1.63
N MET A 92 0.73 2.82 0.30
CA MET A 92 -0.42 3.44 -0.35
C MET A 92 -1.72 2.83 0.16
N GLN A 93 -1.78 1.51 0.31
CA GLN A 93 -2.91 0.80 0.88
C GLN A 93 -3.11 1.19 2.34
N GLU A 94 -2.06 1.28 3.15
CA GLU A 94 -2.18 1.72 4.54
C GLU A 94 -2.72 3.16 4.64
N ILE A 95 -2.36 4.04 3.71
CA ILE A 95 -2.94 5.38 3.61
C ILE A 95 -4.40 5.30 3.19
N ASP A 96 -4.75 4.51 2.18
CA ASP A 96 -6.14 4.31 1.75
C ASP A 96 -7.00 3.75 2.89
N ASP A 97 -6.52 2.71 3.58
CA ASP A 97 -7.17 2.10 4.74
C ASP A 97 -7.33 3.11 5.87
N SER A 98 -6.31 3.96 6.09
CA SER A 98 -6.37 5.02 7.10
C SER A 98 -7.37 6.11 6.72
N VAL A 99 -7.48 6.46 5.43
CA VAL A 99 -8.47 7.41 4.89
C VAL A 99 -9.87 6.84 4.97
N MET A 100 -10.05 5.57 4.60
CA MET A 100 -11.32 4.85 4.73
C MET A 100 -11.73 4.77 6.20
N LYS A 101 -10.82 4.36 7.09
CA LYS A 101 -11.06 4.30 8.52
C LYS A 101 -11.37 5.68 9.10
N LEU A 102 -10.69 6.73 8.64
CA LEU A 102 -11.00 8.10 9.01
C LEU A 102 -12.41 8.49 8.55
N ARG A 103 -12.77 8.17 7.30
CA ARG A 103 -14.12 8.38 6.77
C ARG A 103 -15.16 7.62 7.61
N GLU A 104 -14.96 6.34 7.88
CA GLU A 104 -15.85 5.52 8.71
C GLU A 104 -15.98 6.06 10.14
N THR A 105 -14.88 6.54 10.72
CA THR A 105 -14.83 7.03 12.10
C THR A 105 -15.50 8.41 12.24
N PHE A 106 -15.30 9.30 11.27
CA PHE A 106 -15.71 10.71 11.38
C PHE A 106 -16.91 11.11 10.53
N LEU A 107 -17.17 10.36 9.46
CA LEU A 107 -18.24 10.56 8.49
C LEU A 107 -19.07 9.28 8.39
N PRO A 108 -19.74 8.87 9.49
CA PRO A 108 -20.64 7.72 9.43
C PRO A 108 -21.69 7.96 8.34
N ASP A 109 -22.13 6.87 7.71
CA ASP A 109 -23.05 6.88 6.57
C ASP A 109 -24.48 7.26 6.99
N THR A 110 -24.64 8.45 7.56
CA THR A 110 -25.91 9.03 7.96
C THR A 110 -26.36 10.01 6.89
N LYS A 111 -27.59 9.86 6.41
CA LYS A 111 -28.19 10.75 5.39
C LYS A 111 -28.17 12.24 5.76
N GLN A 112 -27.93 12.57 7.04
CA GLN A 112 -27.73 13.93 7.52
C GLN A 112 -26.39 14.01 8.27
N LEU A 113 -25.44 14.74 7.71
CA LEU A 113 -24.20 15.14 8.37
C LEU A 113 -24.45 16.44 9.13
N ASN A 114 -24.00 16.53 10.39
CA ASN A 114 -24.02 17.78 11.15
C ASN A 114 -22.98 18.78 10.58
N ALA A 115 -23.02 20.02 11.04
CA ALA A 115 -22.21 21.08 10.43
C ALA A 115 -20.68 20.85 10.53
N THR A 116 -20.13 20.24 11.58
CA THR A 116 -18.71 19.80 11.53
C THR A 116 -18.48 18.65 10.61
N GLN A 117 -19.34 17.63 10.61
CA GLN A 117 -19.15 16.48 9.74
C GLN A 117 -19.15 16.92 8.28
N LYS A 118 -19.96 17.92 7.91
CA LYS A 118 -19.88 18.54 6.58
C LYS A 118 -18.50 19.14 6.30
N ILE A 119 -17.82 19.67 7.30
CA ILE A 119 -16.49 20.24 7.06
C ILE A 119 -15.39 19.20 7.17
N TYR A 120 -15.53 18.15 7.98
CA TYR A 120 -14.71 16.93 7.88
C TYR A 120 -14.81 16.31 6.53
N GLN A 121 -16.01 16.26 5.98
CA GLN A 121 -16.25 15.81 4.63
C GLN A 121 -15.50 16.72 3.66
N SER A 122 -15.66 18.04 3.72
CA SER A 122 -14.95 18.96 2.82
C SER A 122 -13.41 18.82 2.90
N SER A 123 -12.84 18.79 4.10
CA SER A 123 -11.40 18.63 4.30
C SER A 123 -10.89 17.27 3.85
N LEU A 124 -11.64 16.20 4.13
CA LEU A 124 -11.31 14.85 3.71
C LEU A 124 -11.44 14.69 2.19
N GLU A 125 -12.47 15.25 1.57
CA GLU A 125 -12.66 15.25 0.11
C GLU A 125 -11.53 16.00 -0.60
N ASN A 126 -11.11 17.15 -0.06
CA ASN A 126 -9.96 17.87 -0.59
C ASN A 126 -8.66 17.05 -0.45
N PHE A 127 -8.44 16.43 0.72
CA PHE A 127 -7.32 15.53 0.93
C PHE A 127 -7.37 14.33 -0.03
N GLU A 128 -8.52 13.66 -0.16
CA GLU A 128 -8.71 12.52 -1.05
C GLU A 128 -8.48 12.90 -2.51
N LYS A 129 -8.93 14.07 -2.96
CA LYS A 129 -8.68 14.56 -4.31
C LYS A 129 -7.19 14.74 -4.56
N ASN A 130 -6.48 15.36 -3.62
CA ASN A 130 -5.02 15.49 -3.69
C ASN A 130 -4.34 14.11 -3.68
N TRP A 131 -4.73 13.25 -2.74
CA TRP A 131 -4.20 11.90 -2.59
C TRP A 131 -4.42 11.04 -3.84
N ARG A 132 -5.61 11.05 -4.44
CA ARG A 132 -5.89 10.33 -5.70
C ARG A 132 -4.97 10.79 -6.82
N THR A 133 -4.70 12.10 -6.90
CA THR A 133 -3.78 12.67 -7.90
C THR A 133 -2.35 12.19 -7.64
N GLN A 134 -1.85 12.32 -6.41
CA GLN A 134 -0.51 11.89 -6.01
C GLN A 134 -0.31 10.37 -6.14
N LYS A 135 -1.28 9.58 -5.69
CA LYS A 135 -1.30 8.12 -5.82
C LYS A 135 -1.25 7.71 -7.29
N LYS A 136 -2.03 8.36 -8.17
CA LYS A 136 -1.98 8.10 -9.61
C LYS A 136 -0.60 8.43 -10.18
N GLU A 137 -0.01 9.57 -9.83
CA GLU A 137 1.35 9.93 -10.25
C GLU A 137 2.39 8.89 -9.80
N ILE A 138 2.31 8.41 -8.56
CA ILE A 138 3.19 7.35 -8.04
C ILE A 138 2.96 6.04 -8.79
N GLN A 139 1.71 5.65 -9.04
CA GLN A 139 1.37 4.44 -9.78
C GLN A 139 1.84 4.51 -11.24
N ASP A 140 1.69 5.66 -11.90
CA ASP A 140 2.20 5.90 -13.25
C ASP A 140 3.73 5.84 -13.29
N LYS A 141 4.41 6.42 -12.29
CA LYS A 141 5.88 6.27 -12.11
C LYS A 141 6.27 4.81 -11.93
N LEU A 142 5.60 4.05 -11.05
CA LEU A 142 5.85 2.62 -10.86
C LEU A 142 5.61 1.81 -12.13
N LYS A 143 4.53 2.09 -12.87
CA LYS A 143 4.23 1.45 -14.15
C LYS A 143 5.30 1.74 -15.20
N ASN A 144 5.80 2.97 -15.28
CA ASN A 144 6.88 3.35 -16.18
C ASN A 144 8.21 2.69 -15.78
N LEU A 145 8.52 2.58 -14.49
CA LEU A 145 9.68 1.85 -13.98
C LEU A 145 9.57 0.36 -14.29
N LYS A 146 8.40 -0.26 -14.06
CA LYS A 146 8.12 -1.64 -14.42
C LYS A 146 8.35 -1.88 -15.91
N LYS A 147 7.76 -1.02 -16.76
CA LYS A 147 7.94 -1.08 -18.22
C LYS A 147 9.41 -0.93 -18.60
N SER A 148 10.18 -0.10 -17.90
CA SER A 148 11.62 0.07 -18.17
C SER A 148 12.42 -1.18 -17.82
N VAL A 149 12.12 -1.81 -16.68
CA VAL A 149 12.72 -3.09 -16.28
C VAL A 149 12.31 -4.21 -17.24
N GLU A 150 11.03 -4.31 -17.58
CA GLU A 150 10.48 -5.29 -18.54
C GLU A 150 11.07 -5.08 -19.94
N THR A 151 11.14 -3.85 -20.46
CA THR A 151 11.71 -3.58 -21.79
C THR A 151 13.20 -3.91 -21.83
N GLY A 152 13.93 -3.63 -20.74
CA GLY A 152 15.33 -4.04 -20.61
C GLY A 152 15.48 -5.57 -20.61
N TYR A 153 14.60 -6.25 -19.87
CA TYR A 153 14.55 -7.71 -19.78
C TYR A 153 14.14 -8.37 -21.11
N ASP A 154 13.11 -7.86 -21.77
CA ASP A 154 12.61 -8.34 -23.07
C ASP A 154 13.65 -8.17 -24.17
N LYS A 155 14.40 -7.06 -24.16
CA LYS A 155 15.51 -6.86 -25.09
C LYS A 155 16.60 -7.91 -24.88
N PHE A 156 16.91 -8.23 -23.63
CA PHE A 156 17.87 -9.29 -23.27
C PHE A 156 17.35 -10.69 -23.66
N ILE A 157 16.08 -11.00 -23.38
CA ILE A 157 15.44 -12.26 -23.75
C ILE A 157 15.31 -12.41 -25.25
N TYR A 158 14.94 -11.36 -25.98
CA TYR A 158 14.84 -11.38 -27.44
C TYR A 158 16.19 -11.71 -28.06
N GLN A 159 17.26 -11.08 -27.58
CA GLN A 159 18.62 -11.38 -28.04
C GLN A 159 19.00 -12.83 -27.75
N THR A 160 18.75 -13.32 -26.53
CA THR A 160 19.05 -14.69 -26.13
C THR A 160 18.22 -15.73 -26.88
N LYS A 161 16.93 -15.44 -27.13
CA LYS A 161 16.02 -16.26 -27.93
C LYS A 161 16.51 -16.36 -29.37
N ARG A 162 16.92 -15.26 -29.98
CA ARG A 162 17.49 -15.23 -31.32
C ARG A 162 18.72 -16.13 -31.42
N ASP A 163 19.56 -16.12 -30.40
CA ASP A 163 20.75 -16.98 -30.32
C ASP A 163 20.39 -18.47 -30.18
N ILE A 164 19.37 -18.81 -29.37
CA ILE A 164 18.87 -20.19 -29.26
C ILE A 164 18.15 -20.65 -30.54
N GLU A 165 17.35 -19.80 -31.18
CA GLU A 165 16.66 -20.11 -32.44
C GLU A 165 17.66 -20.38 -33.57
N LYS A 166 18.78 -19.64 -33.60
CA LYS A 166 19.91 -19.92 -34.48
C LYS A 166 20.48 -21.32 -34.24
N ASN A 167 20.66 -21.74 -32.98
CA ASN A 167 21.15 -23.08 -32.64
C ASN A 167 20.12 -24.19 -32.93
N LEU A 168 18.83 -23.96 -32.64
CA LEU A 168 17.74 -24.88 -32.99
C LEU A 168 17.59 -25.06 -34.51
N SER A 169 17.83 -23.99 -35.28
CA SER A 169 17.83 -24.06 -36.74
C SER A 169 18.99 -24.93 -37.26
N ALA A 170 20.15 -24.89 -36.61
CA ALA A 170 21.26 -25.80 -36.91
C ALA A 170 20.89 -27.28 -36.64
N LEU A 171 20.21 -27.58 -35.52
CA LEU A 171 19.71 -28.93 -35.20
C LEU A 171 18.61 -29.40 -36.16
N LYS A 172 17.72 -28.51 -36.63
CA LYS A 172 16.73 -28.82 -37.66
C LYS A 172 17.40 -29.12 -39.01
N LEU A 173 18.44 -28.37 -39.38
CA LEU A 173 19.22 -28.64 -40.58
C LEU A 173 19.86 -30.03 -40.49
N LEU A 174 20.38 -30.41 -39.33
CA LEU A 174 20.90 -31.76 -39.07
C LEU A 174 19.79 -32.83 -39.18
N LYS A 175 18.63 -32.62 -38.56
CA LYS A 175 17.44 -33.51 -38.68
C LYS A 175 16.98 -33.69 -40.12
N ASN A 176 16.92 -32.62 -40.91
CA ASN A 176 16.51 -32.68 -42.31
C ASN A 176 17.53 -33.42 -43.16
N ASN A 177 18.82 -33.28 -42.87
CA ASN A 177 19.88 -34.07 -43.51
C ASN A 177 19.78 -35.56 -43.15
N ILE A 178 19.29 -35.89 -41.95
CA ILE A 178 18.98 -37.26 -41.51
C ILE A 178 17.70 -37.78 -42.19
N GLN A 179 16.65 -36.96 -42.30
CA GLN A 179 15.40 -37.32 -42.98
C GLN A 179 15.58 -37.51 -44.49
N LYS A 180 16.43 -36.72 -45.17
CA LYS A 180 16.80 -36.97 -46.57
C LYS A 180 17.51 -38.32 -46.74
N LYS A 181 18.32 -38.71 -45.76
CA LYS A 181 18.89 -40.06 -45.67
C LYS A 181 17.81 -41.11 -45.37
N PHE A 182 16.75 -40.80 -44.63
CA PHE A 182 15.59 -41.68 -44.38
C PHE A 182 14.56 -41.75 -45.50
N SER A 183 14.38 -40.75 -46.34
CA SER A 183 13.58 -40.90 -47.57
C SER A 183 14.31 -41.84 -48.53
N LYS A 184 15.64 -41.75 -48.59
CA LYS A 184 16.47 -42.79 -49.22
C LYS A 184 16.31 -44.15 -48.53
N PHE A 185 15.97 -44.22 -47.24
CA PHE A 185 15.64 -45.45 -46.50
C PHE A 185 14.22 -46.00 -46.78
N SER A 186 13.17 -45.18 -46.77
CA SER A 186 11.79 -45.57 -47.08
C SER A 186 11.62 -45.91 -48.56
N GLU A 187 12.34 -45.21 -49.44
CA GLU A 187 12.49 -45.61 -50.84
C GLU A 187 13.16 -46.99 -50.91
N LEU A 188 14.15 -47.27 -50.06
CA LEU A 188 14.70 -48.61 -49.87
C LEU A 188 13.71 -49.59 -49.13
N ILE A 189 12.62 -49.19 -48.44
CA ILE A 189 11.56 -50.04 -47.81
C ILE A 189 10.42 -50.36 -48.78
N GLU A 190 9.95 -49.37 -49.53
CA GLU A 190 8.96 -49.51 -50.62
C GLU A 190 9.58 -50.20 -51.84
N GLN A 191 10.86 -49.93 -52.20
CA GLN A 191 11.63 -50.75 -53.16
C GLN A 191 12.04 -52.12 -52.58
N LYS A 192 11.69 -52.39 -51.30
CA LYS A 192 12.04 -53.60 -50.55
C LYS A 192 13.55 -53.91 -50.45
N LYS A 193 14.45 -52.94 -50.68
CA LYS A 193 15.92 -53.00 -50.54
C LYS A 193 16.41 -52.72 -49.10
N PHE A 194 16.05 -53.60 -48.18
CA PHE A 194 16.23 -53.37 -46.75
C PHE A 194 17.71 -53.21 -46.23
N VAL A 195 18.79 -53.62 -46.97
CA VAL A 195 20.24 -53.61 -46.53
C VAL A 195 20.99 -52.28 -46.72
N ASP A 196 20.81 -51.59 -47.86
CA ASP A 196 21.35 -50.23 -48.03
C ASP A 196 20.62 -49.24 -47.11
N ALA A 197 19.37 -49.58 -46.77
CA ALA A 197 18.59 -48.92 -45.75
C ALA A 197 19.36 -49.01 -44.40
N GLU A 198 20.01 -50.14 -44.10
CA GLU A 198 20.80 -50.34 -42.88
C GLU A 198 22.14 -49.56 -42.80
N LYS A 199 23.01 -49.52 -43.84
CA LYS A 199 24.28 -48.73 -43.78
C LYS A 199 24.07 -47.21 -43.62
N ILE A 200 22.94 -46.72 -44.11
CA ILE A 200 22.50 -45.33 -43.95
C ILE A 200 22.13 -45.04 -42.49
N ILE A 201 21.64 -46.05 -41.76
CA ILE A 201 21.33 -45.96 -40.32
C ILE A 201 22.62 -45.72 -39.51
N ASP A 202 23.70 -46.50 -39.73
CA ASP A 202 24.91 -46.47 -38.87
C ASP A 202 25.76 -45.19 -38.97
N ARG A 203 26.07 -44.70 -40.18
CA ARG A 203 26.83 -43.43 -40.34
C ARG A 203 26.07 -42.22 -39.83
N THR A 204 24.74 -42.33 -39.82
CA THR A 204 23.86 -41.30 -39.30
C THR A 204 23.91 -41.28 -37.78
N GLN A 205 24.11 -42.43 -37.12
CA GLN A 205 24.26 -42.54 -35.67
C GLN A 205 25.52 -41.84 -35.13
N HIS A 206 26.69 -41.94 -35.78
CA HIS A 206 27.93 -41.32 -35.27
C HIS A 206 27.91 -39.77 -35.31
N ARG A 207 27.45 -39.17 -36.42
CA ARG A 207 27.38 -37.70 -36.59
C ARG A 207 26.33 -37.05 -35.68
N VAL A 208 25.30 -37.81 -35.31
CA VAL A 208 24.28 -37.42 -34.32
C VAL A 208 24.90 -37.27 -32.92
N GLN A 209 25.92 -38.07 -32.58
CA GLN A 209 26.53 -38.06 -31.25
C GLN A 209 27.47 -36.86 -31.03
N THR A 210 28.30 -36.48 -32.01
CA THR A 210 29.24 -35.33 -31.86
C THR A 210 28.51 -33.99 -31.72
N GLU A 211 27.48 -33.73 -32.52
CA GLU A 211 26.67 -32.49 -32.39
C GLU A 211 25.91 -32.43 -31.06
N TYR A 212 25.56 -33.59 -30.49
CA TYR A 212 24.90 -33.64 -29.19
C TYR A 212 25.81 -33.11 -28.06
N ASP A 213 27.11 -33.39 -28.10
CA ASP A 213 28.04 -33.00 -27.04
C ASP A 213 28.37 -31.48 -27.05
N ASP A 214 28.62 -30.88 -28.22
CA ASP A 214 28.85 -29.42 -28.37
C ASP A 214 27.65 -28.58 -27.93
N GLN A 215 26.43 -29.05 -28.24
CA GLN A 215 25.20 -28.36 -27.87
C GLN A 215 24.93 -28.47 -26.36
N LYS A 216 25.42 -29.52 -25.71
CA LYS A 216 25.31 -29.70 -24.25
C LYS A 216 26.19 -28.70 -23.48
N GLU A 217 27.43 -28.47 -23.90
CA GLU A 217 28.34 -27.51 -23.24
C GLU A 217 27.81 -26.06 -23.28
N ARG A 218 27.19 -25.65 -24.40
CA ARG A 218 26.57 -24.32 -24.54
C ARG A 218 25.34 -24.15 -23.66
N ILE A 219 24.59 -25.23 -23.43
CA ILE A 219 23.45 -25.24 -22.51
C ILE A 219 23.91 -25.12 -21.06
N ASP A 220 25.03 -25.75 -20.70
CA ASP A 220 25.53 -25.80 -19.32
C ASP A 220 26.12 -24.46 -18.84
N ASN A 221 26.53 -23.57 -19.75
CA ASN A 221 27.09 -22.24 -19.45
C ASN A 221 26.06 -21.08 -19.43
N LEU A 222 24.76 -21.35 -19.63
CA LEU A 222 23.73 -20.31 -19.57
C LEU A 222 23.52 -19.84 -18.11
N PRO A 223 23.33 -18.52 -17.86
CA PRO A 223 22.94 -18.04 -16.55
C PRO A 223 21.68 -18.76 -16.05
N SER A 224 21.64 -19.09 -14.75
CA SER A 224 20.52 -19.81 -14.13
C SER A 224 19.16 -19.19 -14.45
N ASP A 225 19.13 -17.86 -14.52
CA ASP A 225 17.90 -17.08 -14.61
C ASP A 225 17.32 -17.08 -16.03
N VAL A 226 18.19 -17.24 -17.05
CA VAL A 226 17.80 -17.49 -18.45
C VAL A 226 17.22 -18.89 -18.61
N THR A 227 17.76 -19.86 -17.85
CA THR A 227 17.33 -21.26 -17.90
C THR A 227 15.88 -21.43 -17.48
N THR A 228 15.36 -20.57 -16.60
CA THR A 228 13.96 -20.59 -16.15
C THR A 228 13.02 -19.97 -17.19
N LEU A 229 13.38 -18.82 -17.77
CA LEU A 229 12.48 -18.02 -18.62
C LEU A 229 12.47 -18.45 -20.08
N LEU A 230 13.60 -18.91 -20.60
CA LEU A 230 13.65 -19.65 -21.85
C LEU A 230 13.57 -21.15 -21.58
N GLY A 231 13.06 -21.55 -20.41
CA GLY A 231 12.97 -22.93 -19.97
C GLY A 231 12.28 -23.83 -20.97
N ASP A 232 11.25 -23.37 -21.68
CA ASP A 232 10.63 -24.13 -22.76
C ASP A 232 11.46 -24.19 -24.04
N LEU A 233 12.22 -23.15 -24.36
CA LEU A 233 13.07 -23.12 -25.54
C LEU A 233 14.34 -23.96 -25.31
N ILE A 234 14.90 -23.88 -24.11
CA ILE A 234 16.00 -24.67 -23.58
C ILE A 234 15.54 -26.09 -23.31
N SER A 235 14.32 -26.31 -22.83
CA SER A 235 13.73 -27.65 -22.73
C SER A 235 13.36 -28.16 -24.10
N LYS A 236 12.96 -27.36 -25.07
CA LYS A 236 12.82 -27.78 -26.47
C LYS A 236 14.18 -28.08 -27.06
N TRP A 237 15.24 -27.38 -26.67
CA TRP A 237 16.60 -27.67 -27.10
C TRP A 237 17.12 -28.95 -26.46
N LYS A 238 16.99 -29.12 -25.14
CA LYS A 238 17.30 -30.32 -24.35
C LYS A 238 16.42 -31.50 -24.74
N ARG A 239 15.13 -31.30 -24.98
CA ARG A 239 14.17 -32.31 -25.44
C ARG A 239 14.39 -32.62 -26.90
N LYS A 240 14.74 -31.67 -27.77
CA LYS A 240 15.17 -31.98 -29.14
C LYS A 240 16.50 -32.73 -29.13
N LEU A 241 17.41 -32.44 -28.20
CA LEU A 241 18.62 -33.24 -27.93
C LEU A 241 18.27 -34.64 -27.41
N LEU A 242 17.29 -34.75 -26.51
CA LEU A 242 16.86 -36.00 -25.88
C LEU A 242 16.01 -36.84 -26.83
N GLU A 243 15.16 -36.24 -27.66
CA GLU A 243 14.44 -36.80 -28.81
C GLU A 243 15.47 -37.20 -29.87
N PHE A 244 16.50 -36.40 -30.14
CA PHE A 244 17.63 -36.85 -30.96
C PHE A 244 18.28 -38.12 -30.38
N ARG A 245 18.43 -38.17 -29.06
CA ARG A 245 19.02 -39.30 -28.32
C ARG A 245 18.07 -40.51 -28.16
N THR A 246 16.74 -40.34 -28.28
CA THR A 246 15.72 -41.37 -27.99
C THR A 246 14.80 -41.70 -29.16
N GLU A 247 14.30 -40.69 -29.91
CA GLU A 247 13.49 -40.86 -31.11
C GLU A 247 14.30 -41.33 -32.30
N ILE A 248 15.55 -40.91 -32.49
CA ILE A 248 16.35 -41.46 -33.61
C ILE A 248 16.55 -42.97 -33.40
N PRO A 249 16.97 -43.45 -32.21
CA PRO A 249 16.97 -44.89 -31.91
C PRO A 249 15.59 -45.58 -31.93
N LYS A 250 14.48 -44.91 -31.56
CA LYS A 250 13.11 -45.46 -31.60
C LYS A 250 12.46 -45.45 -32.99
N LEU A 251 12.70 -44.48 -33.86
CA LEU A 251 12.27 -44.47 -35.28
C LEU A 251 12.99 -45.57 -36.05
N LEU A 252 14.27 -45.76 -35.75
CA LEU A 252 15.04 -46.92 -36.21
C LEU A 252 14.44 -48.27 -35.75
N LYS A 253 13.58 -48.26 -34.71
CA LYS A 253 12.85 -49.42 -34.16
C LYS A 253 11.35 -49.48 -34.54
N GLY A 254 10.66 -48.35 -34.74
CA GLY A 254 9.24 -48.23 -35.10
C GLY A 254 9.01 -48.33 -36.61
N VAL A 255 9.95 -47.89 -37.44
CA VAL A 255 9.94 -48.27 -38.88
C VAL A 255 10.16 -49.78 -39.06
N LYS A 256 10.62 -50.46 -38.01
CA LYS A 256 10.67 -51.92 -37.87
C LYS A 256 9.34 -52.55 -37.38
N GLU A 257 8.36 -51.82 -36.82
CA GLU A 257 7.10 -52.32 -36.17
C GLU A 257 5.78 -51.78 -36.80
N GLU A 258 5.75 -50.52 -37.27
CA GLU A 258 4.67 -49.88 -38.06
C GLU A 258 4.51 -50.49 -39.46
N LEU A 259 5.54 -51.21 -39.90
CA LEU A 259 5.43 -52.17 -40.98
C LEU A 259 4.31 -53.21 -40.72
N TYR A 260 3.86 -53.40 -39.47
CA TYR A 260 3.02 -54.55 -39.09
C TYR A 260 1.67 -54.26 -38.36
N THR A 261 1.43 -53.16 -37.65
CA THR A 261 0.25 -52.99 -36.73
C THR A 261 -0.72 -51.86 -37.11
N THR A 262 -0.32 -51.00 -38.05
CA THR A 262 -1.07 -49.83 -38.56
C THR A 262 -2.43 -50.15 -39.18
N ILE A 263 -2.75 -51.41 -39.43
CA ILE A 263 -3.91 -51.69 -40.27
C ILE A 263 -5.22 -51.83 -39.47
N ILE A 264 -5.22 -52.16 -38.17
CA ILE A 264 -6.40 -52.86 -37.61
C ILE A 264 -7.00 -52.31 -36.29
N ASP A 265 -6.23 -52.00 -35.23
CA ASP A 265 -6.82 -51.81 -33.88
C ASP A 265 -7.41 -50.43 -33.56
N ASP A 266 -7.11 -49.42 -34.40
CA ASP A 266 -7.41 -48.02 -34.08
C ASP A 266 -8.92 -47.69 -34.07
N LYS A 267 -9.75 -48.44 -34.81
CA LYS A 267 -11.16 -48.01 -35.03
C LYS A 267 -12.20 -48.58 -34.08
N VAL A 268 -11.87 -49.58 -33.27
CA VAL A 268 -12.85 -50.27 -32.40
C VAL A 268 -12.93 -49.66 -30.98
N SER A 269 -11.88 -48.98 -30.53
CA SER A 269 -11.78 -48.51 -29.13
C SER A 269 -12.42 -47.14 -28.87
N GLU A 270 -12.63 -46.33 -29.91
CA GLU A 270 -13.13 -44.95 -29.79
C GLU A 270 -14.62 -44.89 -29.43
N LEU A 271 -15.41 -45.89 -29.84
CA LEU A 271 -16.87 -45.93 -29.66
C LEU A 271 -17.33 -46.37 -28.26
N ARG A 272 -16.58 -47.21 -27.57
CA ARG A 272 -16.96 -47.73 -26.24
C ARG A 272 -16.76 -46.72 -25.11
N ARG A 273 -15.90 -45.73 -25.30
CA ARG A 273 -15.51 -44.76 -24.27
C ARG A 273 -16.55 -43.64 -24.08
N PHE A 274 -17.22 -43.25 -25.17
CA PHE A 274 -18.22 -42.18 -25.18
C PHE A 274 -19.51 -42.56 -24.42
N SER A 275 -19.90 -43.84 -24.41
CA SER A 275 -21.11 -44.33 -23.74
C SER A 275 -21.03 -44.25 -22.21
N ILE A 276 -19.84 -44.46 -21.63
CA ILE A 276 -19.61 -44.53 -20.18
C ILE A 276 -19.60 -43.14 -19.54
N GLU A 277 -19.28 -42.10 -20.31
CA GLU A 277 -19.09 -40.73 -19.84
C GLU A 277 -20.44 -40.01 -19.57
N ILE A 278 -21.51 -40.39 -20.28
CA ILE A 278 -22.86 -39.81 -20.13
C ILE A 278 -23.60 -40.36 -18.89
N GLU A 279 -23.43 -41.64 -18.57
CA GLU A 279 -24.08 -42.27 -17.41
C GLU A 279 -23.56 -41.74 -16.06
N GLN A 280 -22.28 -41.35 -16.01
CA GLN A 280 -21.64 -40.80 -14.81
C GLN A 280 -22.14 -39.38 -14.46
N GLN A 281 -22.43 -38.55 -15.47
CA GLN A 281 -22.84 -37.15 -15.25
C GLN A 281 -24.29 -37.01 -14.79
N LEU A 282 -25.17 -37.91 -15.24
CA LEU A 282 -26.58 -37.97 -14.81
C LEU A 282 -26.74 -38.38 -13.34
N SER A 283 -25.85 -39.22 -12.81
CA SER A 283 -25.82 -39.62 -11.40
C SER A 283 -25.45 -38.45 -10.46
N ASN A 284 -24.55 -37.56 -10.89
CA ASN A 284 -24.10 -36.42 -10.08
C ASN A 284 -25.17 -35.34 -9.90
N LEU A 285 -26.00 -35.08 -10.93
CA LEU A 285 -27.10 -34.11 -10.88
C LEU A 285 -28.17 -34.50 -9.85
N SER A 286 -28.49 -35.79 -9.73
CA SER A 286 -29.45 -36.33 -8.75
C SER A 286 -28.98 -36.14 -7.30
N SER A 287 -27.68 -36.31 -7.03
CA SER A 287 -27.10 -36.18 -5.68
C SER A 287 -26.99 -34.75 -5.16
N LEU A 288 -26.93 -33.76 -6.05
CA LEU A 288 -26.87 -32.33 -5.70
C LEU A 288 -28.24 -31.79 -5.28
N ILE A 289 -29.30 -32.36 -5.86
CA ILE A 289 -30.69 -32.01 -5.58
C ILE A 289 -31.12 -32.54 -4.21
N GLU A 290 -30.73 -33.76 -3.82
CA GLU A 290 -31.02 -34.34 -2.48
C GLU A 290 -30.36 -33.60 -1.31
N ARG A 291 -29.36 -32.74 -1.56
CA ARG A 291 -28.62 -31.98 -0.54
C ARG A 291 -29.07 -30.52 -0.36
N ASN A 292 -30.18 -30.11 -1.00
CA ASN A 292 -30.73 -28.74 -0.94
C ASN A 292 -29.74 -27.62 -1.37
N MET A 293 -28.83 -27.90 -2.31
CA MET A 293 -27.92 -26.89 -2.88
C MET A 293 -28.47 -26.33 -4.20
N LEU A 294 -29.52 -25.53 -4.08
CA LEU A 294 -30.40 -25.15 -5.20
C LEU A 294 -29.73 -24.39 -6.35
N ILE A 295 -28.67 -23.62 -6.09
CA ILE A 295 -27.98 -22.82 -7.13
C ILE A 295 -27.08 -23.70 -8.02
N MET A 296 -26.36 -24.68 -7.44
CA MET A 296 -25.45 -25.56 -8.19
C MET A 296 -26.19 -26.59 -9.05
N ALA A 297 -27.42 -26.93 -8.67
CA ALA A 297 -28.28 -27.83 -9.44
C ALA A 297 -28.77 -27.20 -10.76
N GLU A 298 -28.87 -25.87 -10.83
CA GLU A 298 -29.36 -25.13 -12.01
C GLU A 298 -28.28 -24.97 -13.10
N GLU A 299 -27.01 -24.83 -12.72
CA GLU A 299 -25.89 -24.68 -13.66
C GLU A 299 -25.54 -26.00 -14.36
N LEU A 300 -25.53 -27.12 -13.63
CA LEU A 300 -25.19 -28.44 -14.17
C LEU A 300 -26.25 -28.97 -15.15
N TYR A 301 -27.50 -28.55 -14.98
CA TYR A 301 -28.64 -28.89 -15.84
C TYR A 301 -28.49 -28.35 -17.28
N ASN A 302 -27.99 -27.13 -17.45
CA ASN A 302 -27.92 -26.46 -18.75
C ASN A 302 -26.75 -26.94 -19.65
N GLU A 303 -25.64 -27.40 -19.07
CA GLU A 303 -24.47 -27.89 -19.82
C GLU A 303 -24.72 -29.28 -20.45
N LEU A 304 -25.45 -30.14 -19.72
CA LEU A 304 -25.79 -31.51 -20.12
C LEU A 304 -26.70 -31.57 -21.35
N GLU A 305 -27.58 -30.59 -21.52
CA GLU A 305 -28.50 -30.50 -22.66
C GLU A 305 -27.77 -30.20 -23.99
N LYS A 306 -26.69 -29.42 -23.94
CA LYS A 306 -25.96 -28.92 -25.12
C LYS A 306 -24.94 -29.92 -25.69
N GLN A 307 -24.24 -30.67 -24.84
CA GLN A 307 -23.26 -31.68 -25.27
C GLN A 307 -23.92 -32.87 -25.98
N THR A 308 -25.06 -33.33 -25.47
CA THR A 308 -25.76 -34.53 -25.93
C THR A 308 -26.29 -34.40 -27.36
N SER A 309 -26.63 -33.18 -27.80
CA SER A 309 -27.17 -32.91 -29.15
C SER A 309 -26.11 -32.92 -30.27
N ASN A 310 -24.84 -32.60 -29.98
CA ASN A 310 -23.79 -32.42 -30.99
C ASN A 310 -23.09 -33.71 -31.42
N GLU A 311 -22.75 -34.61 -30.50
CA GLU A 311 -21.98 -35.83 -30.82
C GLU A 311 -22.85 -36.90 -31.52
N PHE A 312 -24.14 -36.96 -31.19
CA PHE A 312 -25.14 -37.81 -31.85
C PHE A 312 -25.20 -37.58 -33.38
N ASN A 313 -25.04 -36.33 -33.81
CA ASN A 313 -25.08 -35.95 -35.23
C ASN A 313 -23.78 -36.28 -35.99
N LYS A 314 -22.65 -36.42 -35.30
CA LYS A 314 -21.33 -36.73 -35.86
C LYS A 314 -21.15 -38.22 -36.15
N GLN A 315 -21.53 -39.08 -35.22
CA GLN A 315 -21.43 -40.55 -35.36
C GLN A 315 -22.31 -41.10 -36.50
N LYS A 316 -23.47 -40.49 -36.70
CA LYS A 316 -24.40 -40.77 -37.82
C LYS A 316 -23.79 -40.55 -39.22
N ARG A 317 -22.72 -39.76 -39.36
CA ARG A 317 -22.05 -39.46 -40.64
C ARG A 317 -20.93 -40.45 -41.01
N MET A 318 -20.18 -40.96 -40.03
CA MET A 318 -19.06 -41.90 -40.28
C MET A 318 -19.51 -43.32 -40.62
N LEU A 319 -20.61 -43.78 -40.01
CA LEU A 319 -21.20 -45.09 -40.31
C LEU A 319 -21.57 -45.23 -41.80
N LYS A 320 -21.88 -44.12 -42.49
CA LYS A 320 -22.14 -44.09 -43.94
C LYS A 320 -20.91 -44.30 -44.82
N ILE A 321 -19.68 -44.09 -44.33
CA ILE A 321 -18.44 -44.14 -45.13
C ILE A 321 -17.80 -45.54 -45.12
N LEU A 322 -17.85 -46.24 -43.99
CA LEU A 322 -17.18 -47.54 -43.81
C LEU A 322 -18.01 -48.75 -44.27
N SER A 323 -19.32 -48.59 -44.35
CA SER A 323 -20.27 -49.63 -44.73
C SER A 323 -19.90 -50.39 -46.02
N PRO A 324 -19.52 -49.77 -47.16
CA PRO A 324 -19.36 -50.51 -48.41
C PRO A 324 -18.20 -51.52 -48.45
N LYS A 325 -17.14 -51.34 -47.65
CA LYS A 325 -15.93 -52.22 -47.66
C LYS A 325 -15.97 -53.33 -46.60
N LEU A 326 -16.88 -53.24 -45.63
CA LEU A 326 -17.03 -54.19 -44.51
C LEU A 326 -18.33 -55.02 -44.59
N ASN A 327 -19.18 -54.74 -45.58
CA ASN A 327 -20.53 -55.29 -45.71
C ASN A 327 -20.65 -56.82 -45.84
N VAL A 328 -19.57 -57.58 -46.05
CA VAL A 328 -19.67 -59.05 -46.10
C VAL A 328 -19.57 -59.69 -44.70
N LEU A 329 -19.24 -58.93 -43.64
CA LEU A 329 -18.90 -59.52 -42.33
C LEU A 329 -19.64 -58.95 -41.10
N ALA A 330 -20.53 -57.96 -41.21
CA ALA A 330 -21.08 -57.31 -40.00
C ALA A 330 -22.46 -56.62 -40.17
N GLU A 331 -23.47 -57.27 -40.75
CA GLU A 331 -24.83 -56.70 -40.87
C GLU A 331 -25.63 -56.69 -39.55
N ASP A 332 -25.47 -57.69 -38.68
CA ASP A 332 -26.24 -57.79 -37.43
C ASP A 332 -25.84 -56.72 -36.39
N LEU A 333 -24.55 -56.40 -36.29
CA LEU A 333 -23.99 -55.42 -35.34
C LEU A 333 -24.43 -53.98 -35.60
N VAL A 334 -24.76 -53.64 -36.85
CA VAL A 334 -25.21 -52.28 -37.22
C VAL A 334 -26.67 -52.04 -36.82
N LYS A 335 -27.47 -53.11 -36.70
CA LYS A 335 -28.90 -53.05 -36.41
C LYS A 335 -29.20 -52.82 -34.92
N ASP A 336 -28.43 -53.47 -34.06
CA ASP A 336 -28.54 -53.32 -32.61
C ASP A 336 -28.17 -51.89 -32.15
N TRP A 337 -27.18 -51.28 -32.81
CA TRP A 337 -26.72 -49.93 -32.49
C TRP A 337 -27.75 -48.82 -32.77
N GLN A 338 -28.74 -49.07 -33.63
CA GLN A 338 -29.80 -48.11 -33.96
C GLN A 338 -30.96 -48.10 -32.97
N ILE A 339 -31.24 -49.23 -32.32
CA ILE A 339 -32.38 -49.41 -31.41
C ILE A 339 -32.10 -48.74 -30.06
N GLU A 340 -30.87 -48.86 -29.57
CA GLU A 340 -30.45 -48.36 -28.26
C GLU A 340 -30.39 -46.82 -28.20
N LEU A 341 -30.09 -46.19 -29.33
CA LEU A 341 -29.99 -44.74 -29.49
C LEU A 341 -31.33 -44.00 -29.28
N VAL A 342 -32.46 -44.66 -29.53
CA VAL A 342 -33.82 -44.07 -29.47
C VAL A 342 -34.43 -44.15 -28.07
N ASN A 343 -34.11 -45.22 -27.32
CA ASN A 343 -34.69 -45.45 -26.00
C ASN A 343 -34.17 -44.49 -24.92
N THR A 344 -32.92 -44.03 -25.05
CA THR A 344 -32.27 -43.12 -24.09
C THR A 344 -32.83 -41.70 -24.13
N GLU A 345 -33.28 -41.21 -25.28
CA GLU A 345 -33.82 -39.85 -25.44
C GLU A 345 -35.17 -39.65 -24.71
N LEU A 346 -35.98 -40.71 -24.64
CA LEU A 346 -37.32 -40.66 -24.03
C LEU A 346 -37.28 -40.64 -22.50
N SER A 347 -36.26 -41.24 -21.88
CA SER A 347 -36.09 -41.34 -20.42
C SER A 347 -35.74 -40.00 -19.77
N ILE A 348 -34.88 -39.20 -20.41
CA ILE A 348 -34.32 -37.95 -19.85
C ILE A 348 -35.38 -36.83 -19.76
N LYS A 349 -36.31 -36.76 -20.71
CA LYS A 349 -37.33 -35.69 -20.78
C LYS A 349 -38.40 -35.80 -19.67
N ALA A 350 -38.57 -36.95 -19.03
CA ALA A 350 -39.61 -37.18 -18.01
C ALA A 350 -39.21 -36.68 -16.61
N SER A 351 -37.94 -36.80 -16.22
CA SER A 351 -37.46 -36.51 -14.85
C SER A 351 -37.40 -35.00 -14.51
N ILE A 352 -37.27 -34.16 -15.53
CA ILE A 352 -37.11 -32.69 -15.41
C ILE A 352 -38.41 -32.01 -14.95
N LYS A 353 -39.56 -32.59 -15.27
CA LYS A 353 -40.88 -31.99 -15.03
C LYS A 353 -41.32 -32.03 -13.56
N THR A 354 -40.80 -32.96 -12.77
CA THR A 354 -41.25 -33.24 -11.40
C THR A 354 -40.63 -32.29 -10.35
N LEU A 355 -39.38 -31.88 -10.54
CA LEU A 355 -38.58 -31.12 -9.55
C LEU A 355 -38.99 -29.66 -9.36
N LYS A 356 -39.65 -29.06 -10.35
CA LYS A 356 -40.08 -27.66 -10.31
C LYS A 356 -41.22 -27.40 -9.31
N LYS A 357 -41.97 -28.45 -8.96
CA LYS A 357 -43.19 -28.38 -8.13
C LYS A 357 -42.90 -28.35 -6.62
N ASP A 358 -41.75 -28.84 -6.18
CA ASP A 358 -41.43 -29.01 -4.75
C ASP A 358 -40.80 -27.76 -4.10
N LEU A 359 -40.27 -26.84 -4.92
CA LEU A 359 -39.55 -25.64 -4.48
C LEU A 359 -40.47 -24.53 -3.92
N GLU A 360 -41.72 -24.48 -4.38
CA GLU A 360 -42.63 -23.36 -4.11
C GLU A 360 -43.35 -23.47 -2.76
N ALA A 361 -43.51 -24.69 -2.22
CA ALA A 361 -44.22 -24.95 -0.96
C ALA A 361 -43.46 -24.56 0.33
N ALA A 362 -42.13 -24.35 0.27
CA ALA A 362 -41.30 -24.14 1.46
C ALA A 362 -41.26 -22.68 1.98
N ARG A 363 -41.72 -21.68 1.21
CA ARG A 363 -41.48 -20.26 1.49
C ARG A 363 -42.46 -19.59 2.47
N VAL A 364 -43.68 -20.11 2.61
CA VAL A 364 -44.76 -19.44 3.36
C VAL A 364 -44.69 -19.70 4.88
N LYS A 365 -44.14 -20.85 5.29
CA LYS A 365 -44.05 -21.29 6.70
C LYS A 365 -43.03 -20.50 7.56
N ASN A 366 -42.12 -19.75 6.93
CA ASN A 366 -40.97 -19.12 7.61
C ASN A 366 -41.22 -17.67 8.10
N GLY A 367 -42.29 -17.00 7.65
CA GLY A 367 -42.49 -15.56 7.90
C GLY A 367 -43.17 -15.17 9.22
N ILE A 368 -43.87 -16.09 9.89
CA ILE A 368 -44.67 -15.77 11.09
C ILE A 368 -43.83 -15.89 12.38
N SER A 369 -42.85 -16.79 12.42
CA SER A 369 -41.94 -16.98 13.57
C SER A 369 -40.99 -15.79 13.80
N THR A 370 -40.79 -14.93 12.80
CA THR A 370 -39.70 -13.95 12.77
C THR A 370 -40.03 -12.63 13.49
N LEU A 371 -41.30 -12.35 13.76
CA LEU A 371 -41.73 -11.07 14.35
C LEU A 371 -41.81 -11.07 15.88
N GLU A 372 -42.12 -12.22 16.46
CA GLU A 372 -42.23 -12.35 17.92
C GLU A 372 -40.83 -12.31 18.56
N ASP A 373 -39.82 -12.81 17.86
CA ASP A 373 -38.42 -12.70 18.27
C ASP A 373 -37.91 -11.25 18.21
N PHE A 374 -38.32 -10.47 17.19
CA PHE A 374 -37.90 -9.08 16.99
C PHE A 374 -38.36 -8.12 18.10
N SER A 375 -39.59 -8.29 18.59
CA SER A 375 -40.15 -7.44 19.65
C SER A 375 -39.45 -7.62 21.00
N ASN A 376 -39.03 -8.85 21.32
CA ASN A 376 -38.36 -9.17 22.58
C ASN A 376 -36.91 -8.64 22.60
N GLU A 377 -36.21 -8.77 21.48
CA GLU A 377 -34.82 -8.28 21.32
C GLU A 377 -34.74 -6.75 21.45
N THR A 378 -35.72 -6.03 20.89
CA THR A 378 -35.74 -4.56 20.91
C THR A 378 -35.90 -3.99 22.34
N SER A 379 -36.65 -4.67 23.20
CA SER A 379 -36.89 -4.24 24.59
C SER A 379 -35.64 -4.38 25.47
N GLU A 380 -34.83 -5.42 25.24
CA GLU A 380 -33.56 -5.62 25.94
C GLU A 380 -32.53 -4.54 25.57
N ILE A 381 -32.50 -4.13 24.30
CA ILE A 381 -31.60 -3.08 23.80
C ILE A 381 -31.89 -1.73 24.47
N LEU A 382 -33.16 -1.36 24.65
CA LEU A 382 -33.54 -0.10 25.31
C LEU A 382 -33.07 -0.04 26.77
N SER A 383 -33.15 -1.15 27.49
CA SER A 383 -32.64 -1.25 28.87
C SER A 383 -31.12 -1.02 28.92
N ASN A 384 -30.38 -1.66 28.02
CA ASN A 384 -28.93 -1.52 27.92
C ASN A 384 -28.47 -0.09 27.59
N ILE A 385 -29.22 0.63 26.76
CA ILE A 385 -28.94 2.05 26.44
C ILE A 385 -29.08 2.94 27.69
N SER A 386 -30.10 2.69 28.51
CA SER A 386 -30.30 3.43 29.76
C SER A 386 -29.16 3.23 30.75
N GLU A 387 -28.59 2.02 30.83
CA GLU A 387 -27.43 1.74 31.68
C GLU A 387 -26.16 2.43 31.17
N LEU A 388 -25.94 2.44 29.85
CA LEU A 388 -24.81 3.11 29.22
C LEU A 388 -24.83 4.64 29.41
N LEU A 389 -26.03 5.23 29.46
CA LEU A 389 -26.24 6.64 29.82
C LEU A 389 -25.77 6.94 31.24
N ALA A 390 -26.06 6.06 32.19
CA ALA A 390 -25.60 6.20 33.57
C ALA A 390 -24.06 6.08 33.70
N GLN A 391 -23.42 5.36 32.76
CA GLN A 391 -21.96 5.18 32.70
C GLN A 391 -21.22 6.26 31.91
N GLU A 392 -21.89 7.35 31.51
CA GLU A 392 -21.31 8.45 30.72
C GLU A 392 -20.73 8.04 29.35
N LYS A 393 -21.20 6.93 28.77
CA LYS A 393 -20.77 6.42 27.46
C LYS A 393 -21.55 7.05 26.31
N TYR A 394 -21.55 8.38 26.26
CA TYR A 394 -22.43 9.20 25.41
C TYR A 394 -22.35 8.87 23.91
N THR A 395 -21.16 8.55 23.38
CA THR A 395 -20.97 8.18 21.96
C THR A 395 -21.61 6.83 21.61
N ILE A 396 -21.58 5.84 22.52
CA ILE A 396 -22.25 4.55 22.33
C ILE A 396 -23.76 4.73 22.39
N VAL A 397 -24.23 5.52 23.36
CA VAL A 397 -25.66 5.81 23.54
C VAL A 397 -26.25 6.43 22.27
N GLU A 398 -25.59 7.45 21.70
CA GLU A 398 -26.06 8.13 20.50
C GLU A 398 -26.10 7.21 19.27
N LYS A 399 -25.05 6.39 19.12
CA LYS A 399 -24.98 5.38 18.05
C LYS A 399 -26.07 4.31 18.20
N ASN A 400 -26.28 3.80 19.41
CA ASN A 400 -27.26 2.76 19.69
C ASN A 400 -28.70 3.27 19.54
N LEU A 401 -29.01 4.48 20.03
CA LEU A 401 -30.32 5.10 19.82
C LEU A 401 -30.63 5.33 18.33
N THR A 402 -29.64 5.76 17.55
CA THR A 402 -29.80 5.97 16.10
C THR A 402 -29.96 4.64 15.35
N LYS A 403 -29.16 3.64 15.70
CA LYS A 403 -29.22 2.30 15.12
C LYS A 403 -30.57 1.64 15.40
N LEU A 404 -30.99 1.62 16.66
CA LEU A 404 -32.26 1.05 17.09
C LEU A 404 -33.45 1.68 16.34
N LYS A 405 -33.45 3.01 16.21
CA LYS A 405 -34.48 3.73 15.45
C LYS A 405 -34.56 3.28 13.99
N ASN A 406 -33.42 3.10 13.33
CA ASN A 406 -33.38 2.71 11.92
C ASN A 406 -33.77 1.23 11.71
N GLU A 407 -33.34 0.34 12.62
CA GLU A 407 -33.65 -1.09 12.56
C GLU A 407 -35.14 -1.36 12.76
N VAL A 408 -35.74 -0.73 13.77
CA VAL A 408 -37.19 -0.76 14.00
C VAL A 408 -37.95 -0.27 12.77
N GLN A 409 -37.52 0.82 12.13
CA GLN A 409 -38.18 1.33 10.92
C GLN A 409 -38.06 0.41 9.70
N SER A 410 -36.89 -0.23 9.51
CA SER A 410 -36.65 -1.11 8.36
C SER A 410 -37.46 -2.41 8.46
N GLU A 411 -37.45 -3.06 9.62
CA GLU A 411 -38.14 -4.33 9.84
C GLU A 411 -39.65 -4.17 9.66
N ILE A 412 -40.20 -3.08 10.22
CA ILE A 412 -41.60 -2.73 10.05
C ILE A 412 -41.96 -2.54 8.56
N GLN A 413 -41.08 -1.95 7.76
CA GLN A 413 -41.31 -1.76 6.32
C GLN A 413 -41.24 -3.06 5.50
N GLN A 414 -40.31 -3.97 5.82
CA GLN A 414 -40.18 -5.26 5.12
C GLN A 414 -41.39 -6.15 5.35
N ASN A 415 -41.83 -6.26 6.60
CA ASN A 415 -43.02 -7.01 6.95
C ASN A 415 -44.26 -6.44 6.26
N LYS A 416 -44.38 -5.10 6.14
CA LYS A 416 -45.44 -4.44 5.35
C LYS A 416 -45.38 -4.81 3.85
N LEU A 417 -44.21 -4.99 3.25
CA LEU A 417 -44.05 -5.37 1.83
C LEU A 417 -44.35 -6.86 1.57
N VAL A 418 -43.89 -7.76 2.43
CA VAL A 418 -44.17 -9.19 2.35
C VAL A 418 -45.67 -9.43 2.48
N LEU A 419 -46.29 -8.78 3.45
CA LEU A 419 -47.75 -8.79 3.60
C LEU A 419 -48.46 -8.27 2.34
N LYS A 420 -47.94 -7.23 1.68
CA LYS A 420 -48.52 -6.70 0.43
C LYS A 420 -48.40 -7.68 -0.74
N ALA A 421 -47.26 -8.34 -0.92
CA ALA A 421 -47.02 -9.29 -1.99
C ALA A 421 -47.88 -10.56 -1.82
N ILE A 422 -47.94 -11.09 -0.60
CA ILE A 422 -48.80 -12.24 -0.27
C ILE A 422 -50.28 -11.87 -0.43
N SER A 423 -50.67 -10.64 -0.04
CA SER A 423 -52.04 -10.14 -0.24
C SER A 423 -52.42 -9.92 -1.72
N GLN A 424 -51.44 -9.77 -2.62
CA GLN A 424 -51.67 -9.66 -4.06
C GLN A 424 -51.76 -11.04 -4.73
N ALA A 425 -50.88 -11.97 -4.35
CA ALA A 425 -50.95 -13.36 -4.81
C ALA A 425 -52.29 -14.01 -4.39
N SER A 426 -52.79 -13.68 -3.20
CA SER A 426 -54.06 -14.21 -2.68
C SER A 426 -55.32 -13.73 -3.40
N GLN A 427 -55.20 -12.79 -4.34
CA GLN A 427 -56.28 -12.33 -5.20
C GLN A 427 -56.40 -13.12 -6.51
N THR A 428 -55.36 -13.86 -6.92
CA THR A 428 -55.31 -14.60 -8.20
C THR A 428 -55.42 -16.12 -8.06
N GLU A 429 -55.18 -16.66 -6.86
CA GLU A 429 -55.19 -18.10 -6.58
C GLU A 429 -56.10 -18.43 -5.39
N ASP A 430 -56.65 -19.64 -5.37
CA ASP A 430 -57.59 -20.11 -4.34
C ASP A 430 -56.81 -20.53 -3.07
N PHE A 431 -56.20 -19.56 -2.39
CA PHE A 431 -55.54 -19.78 -1.11
C PHE A 431 -56.54 -20.26 -0.06
N SER A 432 -56.10 -21.19 0.80
CA SER A 432 -56.94 -21.69 1.89
C SER A 432 -57.33 -20.57 2.87
N PRO A 433 -58.53 -20.64 3.48
CA PRO A 433 -58.99 -19.66 4.48
C PRO A 433 -58.01 -19.45 5.63
N GLU A 434 -57.34 -20.51 6.08
CA GLU A 434 -56.35 -20.50 7.17
C GLU A 434 -55.14 -19.60 6.86
N VAL A 435 -54.72 -19.49 5.60
CA VAL A 435 -53.62 -18.59 5.21
C VAL A 435 -54.06 -17.12 5.24
N LYS A 436 -55.33 -16.83 4.98
CA LYS A 436 -55.87 -15.47 4.98
C LYS A 436 -56.00 -14.92 6.41
N ASP A 437 -56.46 -15.73 7.36
CA ASP A 437 -56.59 -15.32 8.76
C ASP A 437 -55.22 -15.01 9.40
N ASN A 438 -54.19 -15.81 9.09
CA ASN A 438 -52.82 -15.59 9.54
C ASN A 438 -52.17 -14.29 9.02
N ILE A 439 -52.56 -13.84 7.83
CA ILE A 439 -52.07 -12.58 7.23
C ILE A 439 -52.64 -11.36 7.96
N ASP A 440 -53.90 -11.44 8.41
CA ASP A 440 -54.56 -10.31 9.08
C ASP A 440 -54.14 -10.18 10.54
N GLU A 441 -53.85 -11.28 11.24
CA GLU A 441 -53.24 -11.25 12.58
C GLU A 441 -51.85 -10.57 12.56
N TRP A 442 -51.02 -10.89 11.57
CA TRP A 442 -49.69 -10.29 11.40
C TRP A 442 -49.78 -8.75 11.21
N LYS A 443 -50.77 -8.24 10.49
CA LYS A 443 -50.93 -6.78 10.29
C LYS A 443 -51.23 -6.02 11.58
N VAL A 444 -52.01 -6.59 12.50
CA VAL A 444 -52.40 -5.91 13.75
C VAL A 444 -51.23 -5.83 14.72
N LYS A 445 -50.56 -6.96 14.98
CA LYS A 445 -49.39 -7.03 15.86
C LYS A 445 -48.28 -6.04 15.45
N LEU A 446 -48.06 -5.88 14.14
CA LEU A 446 -47.02 -4.99 13.62
C LEU A 446 -47.24 -3.50 13.95
N ASN A 447 -48.48 -3.03 14.00
CA ASN A 447 -48.80 -1.62 14.21
C ASN A 447 -48.76 -1.21 15.69
N GLU A 448 -48.98 -2.14 16.61
CA GLU A 448 -48.92 -1.87 18.06
C GLU A 448 -47.46 -1.73 18.53
N THR A 449 -46.59 -2.65 18.10
CA THR A 449 -45.15 -2.60 18.35
C THR A 449 -44.50 -1.31 17.83
N GLU A 450 -44.97 -0.76 16.70
CA GLU A 450 -44.46 0.51 16.13
C GLU A 450 -44.67 1.71 17.07
N ARG A 451 -45.76 1.74 17.84
CA ARG A 451 -46.13 2.90 18.67
C ARG A 451 -45.29 2.97 19.96
N GLU A 452 -45.23 1.87 20.71
CA GLU A 452 -44.58 1.80 22.03
C GLU A 452 -43.07 2.08 21.98
N LEU A 453 -42.44 1.70 20.86
CA LEU A 453 -41.01 1.93 20.64
C LEU A 453 -40.69 3.41 20.38
N ASN A 454 -41.59 4.16 19.73
CA ASN A 454 -41.34 5.57 19.42
C ASN A 454 -41.38 6.46 20.67
N ASP A 455 -42.27 6.19 21.62
CA ASP A 455 -42.39 6.96 22.86
C ASP A 455 -41.16 6.77 23.76
N SER A 456 -40.72 5.52 23.95
CA SER A 456 -39.53 5.18 24.74
C SER A 456 -38.23 5.84 24.24
N ILE A 457 -38.10 6.05 22.93
CA ILE A 457 -36.94 6.72 22.32
C ILE A 457 -36.89 8.21 22.65
N SER A 458 -38.06 8.86 22.80
CA SER A 458 -38.15 10.30 23.05
C SER A 458 -37.60 10.68 24.44
N ASP A 459 -37.93 9.89 25.47
CA ASP A 459 -37.56 10.20 26.85
C ASP A 459 -36.04 10.11 27.10
N LEU A 460 -35.39 9.09 26.54
CA LEU A 460 -33.93 8.90 26.65
C LEU A 460 -33.14 10.06 26.01
N LYS A 461 -33.69 10.72 25.00
CA LYS A 461 -33.05 11.85 24.31
C LYS A 461 -32.95 13.10 25.19
N ASN A 462 -33.94 13.32 26.04
CA ASN A 462 -33.98 14.46 26.95
C ASN A 462 -32.92 14.32 28.06
N GLU A 463 -32.77 13.12 28.61
CA GLU A 463 -31.77 12.84 29.66
C GLU A 463 -30.33 12.99 29.15
N TYR A 464 -30.05 12.51 27.93
CA TYR A 464 -28.73 12.64 27.28
C TYR A 464 -28.26 14.11 27.21
N THR A 465 -29.16 15.02 26.84
CA THR A 465 -28.83 16.43 26.61
C THR A 465 -28.37 17.14 27.88
N GLN A 466 -29.01 16.87 29.02
CA GLN A 466 -28.69 17.52 30.30
C GLN A 466 -27.31 17.13 30.84
N LYS A 467 -26.85 15.90 30.59
CA LYS A 467 -25.57 15.40 31.11
C LYS A 467 -24.37 15.67 30.18
N HIS A 468 -24.58 15.73 28.87
CA HIS A 468 -23.50 15.79 27.88
C HIS A 468 -22.86 17.18 27.68
N ILE A 469 -23.64 18.27 27.80
CA ILE A 469 -23.19 19.63 27.46
C ILE A 469 -21.95 20.11 28.26
N PRO A 470 -21.89 19.98 29.60
CA PRO A 470 -20.72 20.47 30.37
C PRO A 470 -19.43 19.69 30.06
N HIS A 471 -19.54 18.39 29.79
CA HIS A 471 -18.39 17.53 29.44
C HIS A 471 -17.76 17.95 28.11
N LEU A 472 -18.61 18.27 27.13
CA LEU A 472 -18.18 18.78 25.83
C LEU A 472 -17.40 20.09 25.96
N GLN A 473 -17.89 21.05 26.75
CA GLN A 473 -17.21 22.34 26.97
C GLN A 473 -15.82 22.18 27.59
N LYS A 474 -15.66 21.26 28.56
CA LYS A 474 -14.36 20.98 29.18
C LYS A 474 -13.37 20.37 28.19
N LYS A 475 -13.85 19.44 27.35
CA LYS A 475 -13.02 18.90 26.27
C LYS A 475 -12.58 20.05 25.38
N LEU A 476 -13.52 20.90 24.92
CA LEU A 476 -13.25 22.04 24.01
C LEU A 476 -12.02 22.87 24.39
N ASP A 477 -11.86 23.15 25.68
CA ASP A 477 -10.71 23.89 26.21
C ASP A 477 -9.37 23.17 26.04
N LEU A 478 -9.35 21.84 26.23
CA LEU A 478 -8.14 21.03 26.08
C LEU A 478 -7.63 21.03 24.63
N PHE A 479 -8.51 20.89 23.63
CA PHE A 479 -8.12 20.97 22.21
C PHE A 479 -7.56 22.31 21.82
N ILE A 480 -8.19 23.41 22.23
CA ILE A 480 -7.71 24.76 21.95
C ILE A 480 -6.30 24.91 22.52
N LYS A 481 -6.11 24.51 23.78
CA LYS A 481 -4.81 24.56 24.45
C LYS A 481 -3.74 23.71 23.75
N GLN A 482 -4.08 22.50 23.32
CA GLN A 482 -3.14 21.61 22.64
C GLN A 482 -2.71 22.15 21.28
N ASN A 483 -3.64 22.67 20.47
CA ASN A 483 -3.31 23.25 19.17
C ASN A 483 -2.47 24.53 19.31
N ILE A 484 -2.76 25.39 20.28
CA ILE A 484 -1.93 26.57 20.58
C ILE A 484 -0.52 26.16 21.01
N ASN A 485 -0.38 25.14 21.85
CA ASN A 485 0.94 24.64 22.27
C ASN A 485 1.75 24.13 21.07
N LEU A 486 1.13 23.38 20.16
CA LEU A 486 1.80 22.89 18.95
C LEU A 486 2.29 24.05 18.07
N LEU A 487 1.44 25.06 17.83
CA LEU A 487 1.81 26.24 17.07
C LEU A 487 2.97 27.01 17.72
N ASN A 488 2.97 27.15 19.04
CA ASN A 488 4.09 27.76 19.76
C ASN A 488 5.39 26.99 19.58
N VAL A 489 5.38 25.66 19.69
CA VAL A 489 6.58 24.83 19.45
C VAL A 489 7.11 25.02 18.03
N MET A 490 6.24 25.09 17.03
CA MET A 490 6.65 25.35 15.65
C MET A 490 7.29 26.73 15.49
N VAL A 491 6.72 27.76 16.11
CA VAL A 491 7.29 29.11 16.12
C VAL A 491 8.64 29.14 16.84
N ASP A 492 8.80 28.42 17.96
CA ASP A 492 10.07 28.32 18.70
C ASP A 492 11.16 27.62 17.86
N GLU A 493 10.80 26.58 17.11
CA GLU A 493 11.72 25.89 16.20
C GLU A 493 12.11 26.77 15.02
N TYR A 494 11.16 27.52 14.49
CA TYR A 494 11.41 28.53 13.46
C TYR A 494 12.38 29.59 13.96
N GLU A 495 12.10 30.19 15.12
CA GLU A 495 12.93 31.20 15.77
C GLU A 495 14.37 30.71 15.90
N ARG A 496 14.57 29.55 16.55
CA ARG A 496 15.89 28.95 16.72
C ARG A 496 16.59 28.72 15.39
N SER A 497 15.87 28.19 14.40
CA SER A 497 16.46 27.96 13.09
C SER A 497 16.82 29.27 12.39
N ALA A 498 15.98 30.28 12.46
CA ALA A 498 16.17 31.54 11.76
C ALA A 498 17.41 32.27 12.32
N TRP A 499 17.54 32.32 13.65
CA TRP A 499 18.71 32.88 14.32
C TRP A 499 20.01 32.12 14.03
N ASN A 500 19.98 30.77 14.00
CA ASN A 500 21.14 29.98 13.61
C ASN A 500 21.59 30.23 12.17
N GLN A 501 20.62 30.39 11.25
CA GLN A 501 20.91 30.72 9.87
C GLN A 501 21.47 32.14 9.74
N LEU A 502 20.94 33.11 10.50
CA LEU A 502 21.46 34.47 10.55
C LEU A 502 22.93 34.49 11.00
N GLY A 503 23.27 33.79 12.08
CA GLY A 503 24.67 33.67 12.53
C GLY A 503 25.57 33.08 11.44
N SER A 504 25.11 32.03 10.76
CA SER A 504 25.84 31.43 9.63
C SER A 504 26.00 32.38 8.44
N PHE A 505 25.00 33.24 8.18
CA PHE A 505 25.02 34.24 7.12
C PHE A 505 25.92 35.43 7.43
N LEU A 506 26.01 35.85 8.69
CA LEU A 506 26.98 36.86 9.13
C LEU A 506 28.41 36.33 8.95
N ASP A 507 28.66 35.05 9.31
CA ASP A 507 29.94 34.37 9.10
C ASP A 507 30.28 34.13 7.61
N ASN A 508 29.28 33.88 6.75
CA ASN A 508 29.46 33.59 5.32
C ASN A 508 28.42 34.28 4.42
N PRO A 509 28.81 35.36 3.70
CA PRO A 509 27.89 36.15 2.87
C PRO A 509 27.23 35.46 1.68
N ASN A 510 27.80 34.37 1.17
CA ASN A 510 27.27 33.72 -0.04
C ASN A 510 26.09 32.77 0.25
N TYR A 511 25.55 32.78 1.47
CA TYR A 511 24.50 31.88 1.90
C TYR A 511 23.10 32.40 1.53
N LYS A 512 22.26 31.56 0.88
CA LYS A 512 20.89 31.90 0.44
C LYS A 512 19.88 31.90 1.60
N ILE A 513 20.11 32.73 2.62
CA ILE A 513 19.28 32.77 3.83
C ILE A 513 17.81 33.10 3.54
N HIS A 514 17.54 34.11 2.70
CA HIS A 514 16.17 34.54 2.39
C HIS A 514 15.29 33.41 1.83
N HIS A 515 15.82 32.58 0.94
CA HIS A 515 15.06 31.47 0.36
C HIS A 515 14.71 30.43 1.43
N ILE A 516 15.66 30.09 2.30
CA ILE A 516 15.46 29.10 3.36
C ILE A 516 14.44 29.61 4.39
N LEU A 517 14.50 30.90 4.74
CA LEU A 517 13.54 31.51 5.65
C LEU A 517 12.14 31.58 5.02
N GLU A 518 12.03 31.99 3.75
CA GLU A 518 10.72 32.11 3.10
C GLU A 518 10.00 30.77 2.89
N ASP A 519 10.75 29.72 2.55
CA ASP A 519 10.19 28.37 2.47
C ASP A 519 9.57 27.96 3.81
N LYS A 520 10.30 28.22 4.91
CA LYS A 520 9.82 27.89 6.27
C LYS A 520 8.64 28.76 6.72
N LYS A 521 8.63 30.05 6.37
CA LYS A 521 7.51 30.95 6.65
C LYS A 521 6.24 30.48 5.96
N THR A 522 6.35 30.08 4.70
CA THR A 522 5.22 29.56 3.92
C THR A 522 4.60 28.33 4.61
N VAL A 523 5.44 27.42 5.12
CA VAL A 523 4.97 26.24 5.87
C VAL A 523 4.22 26.63 7.14
N ILE A 524 4.75 27.58 7.94
CA ILE A 524 4.13 28.00 9.20
C ILE A 524 2.81 28.75 8.97
N ILE A 525 2.76 29.64 7.98
CA ILE A 525 1.54 30.34 7.59
C ILE A 525 0.46 29.33 7.15
N GLN A 526 0.85 28.31 6.38
CA GLN A 526 -0.08 27.27 5.96
C GLN A 526 -0.58 26.45 7.16
N GLU A 527 0.27 26.16 8.14
CA GLU A 527 -0.16 25.47 9.36
C GLU A 527 -1.08 26.34 10.23
N PHE A 528 -0.87 27.65 10.32
CA PHE A 528 -1.85 28.54 10.98
C PHE A 528 -3.23 28.46 10.33
N LYS A 529 -3.30 28.48 8.98
CA LYS A 529 -4.55 28.33 8.24
C LYS A 529 -5.18 26.96 8.48
N ASN A 530 -4.39 25.89 8.38
CA ASN A 530 -4.88 24.52 8.60
C ASN A 530 -5.48 24.36 10.01
N LYS A 531 -4.84 24.93 11.03
CA LYS A 531 -5.32 24.87 12.42
C LYS A 531 -6.55 25.73 12.65
N ASP A 532 -6.60 26.94 12.09
CA ASP A 532 -7.79 27.78 12.18
C ASP A 532 -8.98 27.11 11.52
N GLU A 533 -8.83 26.66 10.26
CA GLU A 533 -9.84 25.87 9.57
C GLU A 533 -10.29 24.71 10.45
N HIS A 534 -9.35 23.89 10.94
CA HIS A 534 -9.66 22.76 11.80
C HIS A 534 -10.53 23.14 12.99
N ILE A 535 -10.18 24.20 13.72
CA ILE A 535 -10.91 24.67 14.89
C ILE A 535 -12.29 25.23 14.52
N GLN A 536 -12.41 25.94 13.40
CA GLN A 536 -13.72 26.35 12.90
C GLN A 536 -14.58 25.14 12.54
N LEU A 537 -13.96 24.04 12.08
CA LEU A 537 -14.70 22.82 11.77
C LEU A 537 -15.40 22.33 12.99
N VAL A 538 -14.64 22.11 14.07
CA VAL A 538 -15.11 21.68 15.39
C VAL A 538 -16.27 22.50 15.88
N PHE A 539 -16.13 23.82 15.84
CA PHE A 539 -17.15 24.72 16.34
C PHE A 539 -18.46 24.59 15.57
N ALA A 540 -18.41 24.30 14.27
CA ALA A 540 -19.61 24.07 13.49
C ALA A 540 -20.41 22.83 13.95
N ARG A 541 -19.80 21.76 14.49
CA ARG A 541 -20.48 20.50 14.95
C ARG A 541 -21.46 20.84 16.02
N TYR A 542 -20.99 21.76 16.84
CA TYR A 542 -21.55 22.13 18.10
C TYR A 542 -22.18 23.51 17.99
N GLU A 543 -22.60 23.90 16.78
CA GLU A 543 -23.30 25.18 16.55
C GLU A 543 -24.57 25.31 17.40
N ASN A 544 -25.19 24.18 17.77
CA ASN A 544 -26.37 24.11 18.64
C ASN A 544 -26.02 24.19 20.14
N TYR A 545 -24.74 24.23 20.49
CA TYR A 545 -24.25 24.36 21.86
C TYR A 545 -23.78 25.80 22.10
N PRO A 546 -23.88 26.32 23.33
CA PRO A 546 -23.46 27.68 23.66
C PRO A 546 -21.92 27.80 23.65
N LEU A 547 -21.33 27.98 22.46
CA LEU A 547 -19.87 27.95 22.23
C LEU A 547 -19.20 29.32 22.03
N LYS A 548 -19.95 30.42 22.11
CA LYS A 548 -19.47 31.77 21.80
C LYS A 548 -18.14 32.11 22.48
N ASP A 549 -18.00 31.81 23.76
CA ASP A 549 -16.81 32.12 24.55
C ASP A 549 -15.57 31.32 24.08
N LYS A 550 -15.76 30.11 23.54
CA LYS A 550 -14.66 29.26 23.03
C LYS A 550 -14.14 29.74 21.68
N ILE A 551 -15.03 30.22 20.83
CA ILE A 551 -14.68 30.83 19.54
C ILE A 551 -13.80 32.08 19.78
N GLU A 552 -14.20 32.93 20.72
CA GLU A 552 -13.45 34.13 21.08
C GLU A 552 -12.08 33.80 21.69
N LEU A 553 -12.01 32.78 22.57
CA LEU A 553 -10.74 32.32 23.15
C LEU A 553 -9.74 31.84 22.08
N TRP A 554 -10.19 31.07 21.09
CA TRP A 554 -9.35 30.62 19.98
C TRP A 554 -8.84 31.79 19.14
N ALA A 555 -9.73 32.67 18.67
CA ALA A 555 -9.36 33.80 17.82
C ALA A 555 -8.30 34.69 18.49
N ASN A 556 -8.47 34.98 19.78
CA ASN A 556 -7.53 35.79 20.54
C ASN A 556 -6.17 35.11 20.75
N THR A 557 -6.15 33.80 20.99
CA THR A 557 -4.90 33.07 21.22
C THR A 557 -4.13 32.82 19.93
N LEU A 558 -4.81 32.47 18.83
CA LEU A 558 -4.20 32.33 17.51
C LEU A 558 -3.53 33.63 17.06
N LYS A 559 -4.23 34.76 17.20
CA LYS A 559 -3.70 36.09 16.84
C LYS A 559 -2.41 36.42 17.60
N LYS A 560 -2.31 36.04 18.88
CA LYS A 560 -1.08 36.24 19.67
C LYS A 560 0.10 35.45 19.12
N VAL A 561 -0.11 34.19 18.72
CA VAL A 561 0.95 33.35 18.13
C VAL A 561 1.37 33.88 16.75
N GLN A 562 0.41 34.30 15.91
CA GLN A 562 0.68 34.92 14.62
C GLN A 562 1.49 36.21 14.74
N ASN A 563 1.13 37.08 15.69
CA ASN A 563 1.89 38.30 15.96
C ASN A 563 3.34 37.98 16.36
N ARG A 564 3.53 37.06 17.30
CA ARG A 564 4.87 36.63 17.72
C ARG A 564 5.70 36.11 16.54
N PHE A 565 5.10 35.29 15.68
CA PHE A 565 5.78 34.78 14.48
C PHE A 565 6.20 35.91 13.53
N ASN A 566 5.30 36.88 13.28
CA ASN A 566 5.59 38.03 12.42
C ASN A 566 6.69 38.91 13.02
N ASP A 567 6.70 39.12 14.34
CA ASP A 567 7.74 39.89 15.03
C ASP A 567 9.12 39.23 14.85
N ILE A 568 9.21 37.91 15.02
CA ILE A 568 10.45 37.15 14.78
C ILE A 568 10.88 37.25 13.32
N TRP A 569 9.94 37.09 12.38
CA TRP A 569 10.20 37.19 10.95
C TRP A 569 10.79 38.55 10.59
N MET A 570 10.13 39.65 11.00
CA MET A 570 10.57 41.01 10.71
C MET A 570 11.94 41.27 11.31
N LYS A 571 12.17 40.92 12.58
CA LYS A 571 13.48 41.07 13.23
C LYS A 571 14.60 40.38 12.45
N VAL A 572 14.40 39.12 12.03
CA VAL A 572 15.44 38.38 11.32
C VAL A 572 15.67 38.98 9.92
N ILE A 573 14.61 39.38 9.21
CA ILE A 573 14.74 39.99 7.89
C ILE A 573 15.44 41.34 7.95
N ASP A 574 15.04 42.22 8.87
CA ASP A 574 15.67 43.53 9.06
C ASP A 574 17.18 43.36 9.32
N LEU A 575 17.57 42.36 10.13
CA LEU A 575 19.00 42.05 10.37
C LEU A 575 19.73 41.44 9.19
N THR A 576 19.03 40.68 8.32
CA THR A 576 19.65 40.20 7.07
C THR A 576 19.86 41.32 6.06
N GLU A 577 18.94 42.28 5.98
CA GLU A 577 19.02 43.45 5.09
C GLU A 577 20.06 44.46 5.59
N ASP A 578 20.13 44.69 6.91
CA ASP A 578 21.12 45.56 7.56
C ASP A 578 22.49 44.88 7.78
N LYS A 579 22.78 43.76 7.10
CA LYS A 579 23.99 42.97 7.36
C LYS A 579 25.28 43.79 7.35
N ASP A 580 25.47 44.63 6.35
CA ASP A 580 26.70 45.43 6.22
C ASP A 580 26.85 46.39 7.41
N LEU A 581 25.73 46.97 7.87
CA LEU A 581 25.68 47.80 9.06
C LEU A 581 25.98 46.98 10.32
N VAL A 582 25.40 45.78 10.46
CA VAL A 582 25.68 44.87 11.60
C VAL A 582 27.17 44.53 11.67
N ASN A 583 27.77 44.16 10.54
CA ASN A 583 29.19 43.86 10.48
C ASN A 583 30.05 45.09 10.79
N GLN A 584 29.73 46.27 10.25
CA GLN A 584 30.43 47.51 10.56
C GLN A 584 30.35 47.87 12.04
N ILE A 585 29.18 47.72 12.68
CA ILE A 585 28.99 47.98 14.11
C ILE A 585 29.84 47.02 14.95
N VAL A 586 29.84 45.72 14.61
CA VAL A 586 30.64 44.70 15.33
C VAL A 586 32.14 44.94 15.12
N ASP A 587 32.56 45.30 13.91
CA ASP A 587 33.96 45.62 13.61
C ASP A 587 34.40 46.88 14.38
N LYS A 588 33.59 47.95 14.36
CA LYS A 588 33.83 49.18 15.13
C LYS A 588 33.91 48.92 16.62
N TYR A 589 33.04 48.06 17.15
CA TYR A 589 33.10 47.63 18.54
C TYR A 589 34.49 47.07 18.86
N TYR A 590 35.03 46.18 18.03
CA TYR A 590 36.35 45.58 18.24
C TYR A 590 37.51 46.57 18.03
N GLU A 591 37.35 47.59 17.19
CA GLU A 591 38.31 48.70 17.07
C GLU A 591 38.40 49.52 18.37
N ILE A 592 37.26 49.78 19.02
CA ILE A 592 37.18 50.54 20.28
C ILE A 592 37.62 49.66 21.47
N ALA A 593 37.27 48.37 21.45
CA ALA A 593 37.57 47.40 22.49
C ALA A 593 39.07 47.06 22.54
N GLN A 594 39.88 47.94 23.12
CA GLN A 594 41.30 47.67 23.34
C GLN A 594 41.55 46.60 24.44
N PRO A 595 42.62 45.79 24.33
CA PRO A 595 42.92 44.70 25.27
C PRO A 595 43.06 45.13 26.75
N ALA A 596 43.37 46.41 27.01
CA ALA A 596 43.63 46.93 28.35
C ALA A 596 42.37 47.04 29.24
N TYR A 597 41.16 47.04 28.66
CA TYR A 597 39.90 47.31 29.39
C TYR A 597 38.94 46.11 29.47
N GLY A 598 39.43 44.90 29.15
CA GLY A 598 38.62 43.68 29.25
C GLY A 598 37.45 43.60 28.26
N TYR A 599 37.62 44.19 27.06
CA TYR A 599 36.62 44.21 25.98
C TYR A 599 35.26 44.75 26.46
N LYS A 600 35.27 45.92 27.10
CA LYS A 600 34.07 46.63 27.54
C LYS A 600 33.94 47.92 26.74
N VAL A 601 32.82 48.12 26.04
CA VAL A 601 32.57 49.34 25.25
C VAL A 601 31.23 49.93 25.68
N PRO A 602 31.19 51.17 26.21
CA PRO A 602 29.94 51.88 26.42
C PRO A 602 29.17 52.05 25.11
N ILE A 603 27.86 51.78 25.11
CA ILE A 603 26.98 51.95 23.94
C ILE A 603 27.07 53.39 23.41
N LYS A 604 27.23 54.37 24.31
CA LYS A 604 27.37 55.78 23.95
C LYS A 604 28.58 56.04 23.05
N ASP A 605 29.73 55.44 23.37
CA ASP A 605 30.96 55.63 22.61
C ASP A 605 30.86 55.00 21.22
N LEU A 606 30.22 53.83 21.15
CA LEU A 606 29.92 53.16 19.87
C LEU A 606 28.89 53.95 19.04
N SER A 607 27.87 54.53 19.70
CA SER A 607 26.85 55.38 19.11
C SER A 607 27.44 56.64 18.47
N GLU A 608 28.29 57.35 19.21
CA GLU A 608 29.00 58.54 18.72
C GLU A 608 29.91 58.19 17.53
N SER A 609 30.59 57.04 17.58
CA SER A 609 31.47 56.62 16.48
C SER A 609 30.75 56.15 15.23
N MET A 610 29.52 55.64 15.35
CA MET A 610 28.73 55.07 14.25
C MET A 610 27.62 56.00 13.76
N GLU A 611 27.51 57.20 14.34
CA GLU A 611 26.40 58.14 14.11
C GLU A 611 25.01 57.47 14.22
N THR A 612 24.89 56.46 15.09
CA THR A 612 23.67 55.62 15.23
C THR A 612 23.09 55.82 16.63
N PRO A 613 21.76 56.04 16.77
CA PRO A 613 21.15 56.25 18.10
C PRO A 613 21.46 55.13 19.10
N PRO A 614 21.78 55.45 20.37
CA PRO A 614 22.11 54.46 21.40
C PRO A 614 21.07 53.35 21.55
N ASP A 615 19.79 53.70 21.52
CA ASP A 615 18.68 52.75 21.67
C ASP A 615 18.63 51.73 20.52
N LYS A 616 18.98 52.16 19.29
CA LYS A 616 19.03 51.27 18.13
C LYS A 616 20.18 50.26 18.28
N LEU A 617 21.35 50.73 18.74
CA LEU A 617 22.50 49.85 19.02
C LEU A 617 22.23 48.89 20.17
N GLU A 618 21.64 49.37 21.26
CA GLU A 618 21.28 48.53 22.40
C GLU A 618 20.34 47.40 21.97
N ASN A 619 19.24 47.73 21.27
CA ASN A 619 18.29 46.73 20.79
C ASN A 619 18.94 45.72 19.85
N LEU A 620 19.82 46.18 18.95
CA LEU A 620 20.58 45.30 18.06
C LEU A 620 21.44 44.30 18.85
N PHE A 621 22.24 44.78 19.81
CA PHE A 621 23.09 43.90 20.61
C PHE A 621 22.27 42.96 21.50
N VAL A 622 21.16 43.43 22.08
CA VAL A 622 20.24 42.59 22.86
C VAL A 622 19.72 41.45 21.98
N ASP A 623 19.25 41.75 20.77
CA ASP A 623 18.71 40.74 19.86
C ASP A 623 19.80 39.76 19.40
N LEU A 624 21.01 40.22 19.05
CA LEU A 624 22.11 39.35 18.63
C LEU A 624 22.63 38.46 19.78
N ILE A 625 22.74 38.99 21.00
CA ILE A 625 23.26 38.26 22.17
C ILE A 625 22.24 37.28 22.73
N SER A 626 21.00 37.74 22.96
CA SER A 626 19.94 36.89 23.55
C SER A 626 19.61 35.68 22.68
N ASN A 627 19.69 35.85 21.34
CA ASN A 627 19.49 34.78 20.37
C ASN A 627 20.76 34.00 20.02
N LYS A 628 21.87 34.25 20.73
CA LYS A 628 23.17 33.54 20.57
C LYS A 628 23.74 33.63 19.15
N VAL A 629 23.41 34.70 18.42
CA VAL A 629 24.03 35.02 17.12
C VAL A 629 25.48 35.41 17.35
N ILE A 630 25.71 36.22 18.38
CA ILE A 630 27.05 36.53 18.92
C ILE A 630 27.10 36.15 20.40
N SER A 631 28.30 35.92 20.92
CA SER A 631 28.51 35.74 22.36
C SER A 631 28.79 37.10 23.00
N GLY A 632 28.19 37.38 24.16
CA GLY A 632 28.44 38.62 24.88
C GLY A 632 27.44 38.84 26.02
N GLU A 633 27.60 39.97 26.71
CA GLU A 633 26.69 40.46 27.75
C GLU A 633 26.51 41.98 27.61
N ILE A 634 25.35 42.49 28.00
CA ILE A 634 25.09 43.94 28.09
C ILE A 634 24.72 44.23 29.54
N ASP A 635 25.45 45.15 30.16
CA ASP A 635 25.06 45.67 31.48
C ASP A 635 23.88 46.65 31.29
N PRO A 636 22.68 46.33 31.80
CA PRO A 636 21.49 47.15 31.59
C PRO A 636 21.55 48.49 32.32
N ILE A 637 22.42 48.62 33.34
CA ILE A 637 22.57 49.83 34.15
C ILE A 637 23.61 50.74 33.50
N THR A 638 24.80 50.21 33.22
CA THR A 638 25.90 51.01 32.68
C THR A 638 25.86 51.15 31.16
N LYS A 639 24.98 50.39 30.48
CA LYS A 639 24.86 50.33 29.01
C LYS A 639 26.21 50.03 28.36
N VAL A 640 26.96 49.12 28.96
CA VAL A 640 28.26 48.65 28.47
C VAL A 640 28.10 47.28 27.84
N ILE A 641 28.61 47.14 26.62
CA ILE A 641 28.64 45.87 25.88
C ILE A 641 29.97 45.16 26.15
N VAL A 642 29.89 43.89 26.49
CA VAL A 642 31.04 43.01 26.72
C VAL A 642 30.99 41.85 25.73
N LEU A 643 31.82 41.89 24.70
CA LEU A 643 32.00 40.77 23.76
C LEU A 643 33.33 40.05 24.06
N PRO A 644 33.40 38.73 23.88
CA PRO A 644 34.67 38.02 23.97
C PRO A 644 35.62 38.49 22.85
N PRO A 645 36.94 38.39 23.07
CA PRO A 645 37.93 38.72 22.05
C PRO A 645 37.63 38.02 20.72
N ARG A 646 37.72 38.78 19.62
CA ARG A 646 37.57 38.21 18.28
C ARG A 646 38.75 37.27 18.03
N VAL A 647 38.47 35.97 18.06
CA VAL A 647 39.44 34.95 17.67
C VAL A 647 39.47 34.98 16.14
N THR A 648 40.63 35.26 15.54
CA THR A 648 40.74 35.25 14.07
C THR A 648 40.34 33.87 13.54
N PRO A 649 39.80 33.75 12.31
CA PRO A 649 39.49 32.45 11.73
C PRO A 649 40.68 31.48 11.80
N GLU A 650 41.90 31.97 11.62
CA GLU A 650 43.15 31.22 11.76
C GLU A 650 43.38 30.72 13.19
N GLU A 651 43.18 31.57 14.20
CA GLU A 651 43.25 31.16 15.61
C GLU A 651 42.09 30.24 16.01
N LYS A 652 40.90 30.39 15.41
CA LYS A 652 39.73 29.52 15.66
C LYS A 652 40.02 28.11 15.14
N VAL A 653 40.60 28.00 13.94
CA VAL A 653 41.13 26.74 13.40
C VAL A 653 42.25 26.19 14.29
N LYS A 654 43.19 27.03 14.74
CA LYS A 654 44.26 26.61 15.66
C LYS A 654 43.72 26.09 17.00
N LYS A 655 42.68 26.73 17.55
CA LYS A 655 42.04 26.40 18.84
C LYS A 655 41.10 25.20 18.74
N GLU A 656 40.46 24.98 17.59
CA GLU A 656 39.73 23.75 17.28
C GLU A 656 40.67 22.57 17.03
N MET A 657 41.81 22.80 16.36
CA MET A 657 42.88 21.79 16.20
C MET A 657 43.46 21.35 17.56
N ILE A 658 43.62 22.26 18.52
CA ILE A 658 44.08 21.96 19.90
C ILE A 658 43.10 21.05 20.69
N ARG A 659 41.85 20.86 20.23
CA ARG A 659 40.83 20.07 20.96
C ARG A 659 40.73 18.60 20.55
N LEU A 660 41.40 18.16 19.50
CA LEU A 660 41.36 16.75 19.11
C LEU A 660 42.24 15.93 20.07
N ARG A 661 41.64 15.38 21.14
CA ARG A 661 42.35 14.46 22.04
C ARG A 661 42.14 13.02 21.62
N CYS A 662 43.21 12.25 21.58
CA CYS A 662 43.15 10.84 21.28
C CYS A 662 42.37 10.10 22.38
N MET A 663 41.27 9.42 22.02
CA MET A 663 40.46 8.64 22.97
C MET A 663 41.19 7.47 23.65
N VAL A 664 42.45 7.18 23.28
CA VAL A 664 43.27 6.10 23.86
C VAL A 664 44.29 6.66 24.85
N CYS A 665 45.10 7.64 24.45
CA CYS A 665 46.16 8.19 25.31
C CYS A 665 45.79 9.54 25.98
N ASN A 666 44.65 10.13 25.64
CA ASN A 666 44.20 11.46 26.08
C ASN A 666 45.13 12.64 25.77
N LEU A 667 46.17 12.43 24.97
CA LEU A 667 47.04 13.49 24.44
C LEU A 667 46.38 14.19 23.24
N VAL A 668 46.74 15.45 23.01
CA VAL A 668 46.33 16.23 21.84
C VAL A 668 46.93 15.58 20.60
N ILE A 669 46.12 15.42 19.56
CA ILE A 669 46.54 14.93 18.25
C ILE A 669 46.91 16.15 17.42
N ASP A 670 48.11 16.17 16.86
CA ASP A 670 48.53 17.18 15.89
C ASP A 670 48.19 16.70 14.47
N PRO A 671 47.13 17.22 13.81
CA PRO A 671 46.73 16.77 12.48
C PRO A 671 47.77 17.06 11.40
N SER A 672 48.74 17.94 11.66
CA SER A 672 49.79 18.29 10.70
C SER A 672 50.93 17.27 10.67
N THR A 673 51.16 16.55 11.78
CA THR A 673 52.26 15.60 11.93
C THR A 673 51.80 14.16 12.17
N GLU A 674 50.57 13.95 12.65
CA GLU A 674 50.06 12.65 13.09
C GLU A 674 48.84 12.20 12.29
N ARG A 675 48.78 10.89 11.98
CA ARG A 675 47.66 10.30 11.25
C ARG A 675 46.47 10.07 12.20
N ILE A 676 45.36 10.75 11.94
CA ILE A 676 44.11 10.60 12.70
C ILE A 676 43.26 9.46 12.12
N ILE A 677 42.67 8.66 13.00
CA ILE A 677 41.59 7.72 12.67
C ILE A 677 40.39 7.96 13.59
N HIS A 678 39.19 7.71 13.09
CA HIS A 678 37.94 7.85 13.85
C HIS A 678 37.28 6.49 14.08
N CYS A 679 36.64 6.33 15.23
CA CYS A 679 35.77 5.18 15.45
C CYS A 679 34.58 5.20 14.47
N PRO A 680 34.30 4.15 13.68
CA PRO A 680 33.20 4.11 12.72
C PRO A 680 31.81 4.07 13.38
N ARG A 681 31.75 3.97 14.71
CA ARG A 681 30.50 3.93 15.49
C ARG A 681 30.19 5.26 16.16
N CYS A 682 31.14 5.84 16.88
CA CYS A 682 30.94 7.06 17.67
C CYS A 682 31.72 8.28 17.17
N ASN A 683 32.47 8.13 16.08
CA ASN A 683 33.26 9.20 15.47
C ASN A 683 34.30 9.86 16.39
N SER A 684 34.70 9.20 17.48
CA SER A 684 35.73 9.73 18.38
C SER A 684 37.11 9.63 17.74
N PRO A 685 37.94 10.68 17.80
CA PRO A 685 39.26 10.71 17.18
C PRO A 685 40.31 9.98 18.02
N ALA A 686 41.29 9.37 17.36
CA ALA A 686 42.48 8.80 17.98
C ALA A 686 43.69 8.88 17.05
N HIS A 687 44.90 8.87 17.64
CA HIS A 687 46.10 8.50 16.88
C HIS A 687 45.88 7.14 16.23
N HIS A 688 46.22 7.03 14.95
CA HIS A 688 46.09 5.80 14.18
C HIS A 688 46.77 4.62 14.87
N SER A 689 48.00 4.79 15.35
CA SER A 689 48.76 3.76 16.07
C SER A 689 48.01 3.25 17.31
N HIS A 690 47.56 4.15 18.17
CA HIS A 690 46.92 3.79 19.42
C HIS A 690 45.58 3.08 19.24
N LEU A 691 44.74 3.52 18.28
CA LEU A 691 43.45 2.85 18.08
C LEU A 691 43.63 1.46 17.47
N ILE A 692 44.56 1.27 16.53
CA ILE A 692 44.82 -0.04 15.92
C ILE A 692 45.38 -1.02 16.95
N GLU A 693 46.34 -0.59 17.78
CA GLU A 693 46.88 -1.42 18.86
C GLU A 693 45.80 -1.78 19.89
N TRP A 694 44.98 -0.80 20.30
CA TRP A 694 43.84 -1.04 21.19
C TRP A 694 42.86 -2.06 20.60
N LEU A 695 42.54 -1.94 19.30
CA LEU A 695 41.63 -2.86 18.63
C LEU A 695 42.22 -4.26 18.46
N ARG A 696 43.54 -4.38 18.27
CA ARG A 696 44.24 -5.66 18.23
C ARG A 696 44.13 -6.41 19.56
N ILE A 697 44.18 -5.69 20.69
CA ILE A 697 44.12 -6.28 22.03
C ILE A 697 42.67 -6.49 22.51
N LYS A 698 41.80 -5.48 22.37
CA LYS A 698 40.47 -5.44 22.98
C LYS A 698 39.32 -5.66 22.00
N GLY A 699 39.54 -5.53 20.69
CA GLY A 699 38.51 -5.69 19.65
C GLY A 699 37.33 -4.71 19.72
N THR A 700 37.36 -3.73 20.62
CA THR A 700 36.24 -2.82 20.95
C THR A 700 36.74 -1.38 21.09
N CYS A 701 35.88 -0.42 20.73
CA CYS A 701 36.22 1.01 20.84
C CYS A 701 36.41 1.42 22.32
N PRO A 702 37.49 2.15 22.68
CA PRO A 702 37.71 2.60 24.05
C PRO A 702 36.62 3.55 24.55
N ASN A 703 36.05 4.37 23.66
CA ASN A 703 35.00 5.33 24.01
C ASN A 703 33.61 4.67 24.06
N CYS A 704 33.06 4.21 22.93
CA CYS A 704 31.68 3.70 22.87
C CYS A 704 31.51 2.21 23.21
N LYS A 705 32.61 1.49 23.49
CA LYS A 705 32.64 0.06 23.84
C LYS A 705 32.08 -0.90 22.78
N GLN A 706 31.70 -0.42 21.59
CA GLN A 706 31.20 -1.28 20.51
C GLN A 706 32.34 -2.02 19.80
N ARG A 707 32.07 -3.26 19.37
CA ARG A 707 33.02 -4.08 18.61
C ARG A 707 33.28 -3.48 17.23
N ILE A 708 34.56 -3.28 16.89
CA ILE A 708 34.98 -2.79 15.57
C ILE A 708 35.55 -3.99 14.80
N LYS A 709 34.94 -4.31 13.66
CA LYS A 709 35.50 -5.31 12.74
C LYS A 709 36.59 -4.60 11.92
N MET A 710 37.85 -5.02 12.11
CA MET A 710 38.93 -4.62 11.20
C MET A 710 38.65 -5.29 9.85
N LEU A 711 38.48 -4.46 8.81
CA LEU A 711 38.34 -4.91 7.42
C LEU A 711 39.70 -5.24 6.83
#